data_AF-A0A1W9V208-F1
#
_entry.id   AF-A0A1W9V208-F1
#
_cell.length_a   1.000
_cell.length_b   1.000
_cell.length_c   1.000
_cell.angle_alpha   90.00
_cell.angle_beta   90.00
_cell.angle_gamma   90.00
#
_symmetry.space_group_name_H-M   'P 1'
#
loop_
_entity.id
_entity.type
_entity.pdbx_description
1 polymer ?
#
loop_
_entity_poly.entity_id
_entity_poly.type
_entity_poly.pdbx_seq_one_letter_code
_entity_poly.pdbx_strand_id
1 'polypeptide(L)'
;MMNNQDLVTESYELGQKILEKRDSKTLKEHGQFLTPPTIAHYMAKQLGDIYSGARILEPAAGSGVLVFALIENLIVRKEEIEIWIDIYEIDAELVQVLNKLLNIAIEKAKKNGIKIHAKVYVEDFVLRAIDAFYPSLFTQIESGQKKFDFVISNPPYFKINKDDARAKATQGKINGHTNIYTLFMALSSKMLSSQGKASFIVPRSFCSGIYFSKFRRDFLNNATPLAIHLFQSRGKIFSQNGVLQENLVFTFAKAKASKENLYRADTVSISTSKNGEELESRISREIPFKYFLNNKDEHSFFRLPTGLLDEKILDTVDLWEDSLESYGLEVSTGRVVPFRSKELLSDSITLGKSLSPLLWMQHIKPYEVFWYLDTFHKPQTISTKDKSLLFENDNYVLLRRFSAKEDSRRLVAAPFLKNNFESPYIGFENHLNVIFGKDASLGEVEAIGISALLNSAIIDRYFRIVNGNTQVNATELRTLPLPPFRIVFQIGEKVRELSDPDRDSIEKIVFSTLRDTHQIKENLPLIKETRITMGKIEEAQKILKMLGLPTAQQNEISALTLLVLANLSEDAIWADAEGRSFRVHDILVAIKEKYGRDYAENTRETIRRQVLHQFMQAGVVLRNPDDPSLATNSPRTHYGLTPPVLSALQAYRSPEWENKRDDFIAQRGTLLDIYQKKREQYKVPLRIAEGKEISLSPGKHNELQAAVIEEFGPRFAPNAKLLYLGDTAQKTLVLETEDFQKIGMETEDHGKLPDIVLLDEKKNWLFLIEAVTSHGPVSPKRYVELEKMF
;
A
#
# COMPACT_ATOMS: atom_id res chain seq x y z
N MET A 1 15.33 22.14 31.78
CA MET A 1 14.73 21.36 30.67
C MET A 1 13.34 21.93 30.43
N MET A 2 13.20 22.88 29.48
CA MET A 2 11.91 23.54 29.21
C MET A 2 11.07 22.66 28.26
N ASN A 3 9.79 22.47 28.60
CA ASN A 3 8.79 21.74 27.83
C ASN A 3 8.86 22.09 26.33
N ASN A 4 9.17 21.09 25.51
CA ASN A 4 9.17 21.20 24.05
C ASN A 4 7.71 21.07 23.58
N GLN A 5 6.93 22.15 23.64
CA GLN A 5 5.57 22.18 23.10
C GLN A 5 5.60 21.92 21.59
N ASP A 6 4.90 20.86 21.17
CA ASP A 6 4.55 20.54 19.79
C ASP A 6 3.44 21.52 19.35
N LEU A 7 3.80 22.46 18.46
CA LEU A 7 2.90 23.52 18.01
C LEU A 7 1.74 22.96 17.17
N VAL A 8 1.98 21.87 16.46
CA VAL A 8 0.99 21.21 15.61
C VAL A 8 -0.08 20.57 16.46
N THR A 9 0.34 19.82 17.49
CA THR A 9 -0.59 19.19 18.45
C THR A 9 -1.36 20.25 19.24
N GLU A 10 -0.70 21.31 19.72
CA GLU A 10 -1.38 22.38 20.46
C GLU A 10 -2.41 23.14 19.59
N SER A 11 -2.06 23.46 18.35
CA SER A 11 -2.98 24.09 17.38
C SER A 11 -4.18 23.21 17.07
N TYR A 12 -3.95 21.90 16.91
CA TYR A 12 -5.02 20.93 16.69
C TYR A 12 -5.96 20.86 17.89
N GLU A 13 -5.44 20.69 19.12
CA GLU A 13 -6.25 20.59 20.33
C GLU A 13 -7.06 21.87 20.63
N LEU A 14 -6.44 23.04 20.51
CA LEU A 14 -7.14 24.32 20.74
C LEU A 14 -8.20 24.57 19.68
N GLY A 15 -7.92 24.25 18.41
CA GLY A 15 -8.89 24.35 17.34
C GLY A 15 -10.06 23.38 17.52
N GLN A 16 -9.79 22.11 17.91
CA GLN A 16 -10.84 21.13 18.19
C GLN A 16 -11.76 21.59 19.31
N LYS A 17 -11.22 22.15 20.41
CA LYS A 17 -12.02 22.74 21.51
C LYS A 17 -12.96 23.86 21.06
N ILE A 18 -12.62 24.60 20.00
CA ILE A 18 -13.51 25.61 19.39
C ILE A 18 -14.61 24.91 18.59
N LEU A 19 -14.24 23.95 17.73
CA LEU A 19 -15.18 23.25 16.86
C LEU A 19 -16.18 22.38 17.64
N GLU A 20 -15.76 21.72 18.72
CA GLU A 20 -16.61 20.88 19.58
C GLU A 20 -17.73 21.65 20.28
N LYS A 21 -17.57 22.97 20.47
CA LYS A 21 -18.60 23.84 21.06
C LYS A 21 -19.70 24.22 20.07
N ARG A 22 -19.52 23.96 18.78
CA ARG A 22 -20.46 24.33 17.73
C ARG A 22 -21.50 23.24 17.53
N ASP A 23 -22.71 23.64 17.14
CA ASP A 23 -23.71 22.68 16.73
C ASP A 23 -23.30 21.95 15.43
N SER A 24 -23.86 20.76 15.24
CA SER A 24 -23.54 19.89 14.10
C SER A 24 -23.97 20.45 12.74
N LYS A 25 -24.94 21.37 12.71
CA LYS A 25 -25.41 22.01 11.48
C LYS A 25 -24.40 23.05 11.00
N THR A 26 -23.89 23.89 11.91
CA THR A 26 -22.86 24.89 11.65
C THR A 26 -21.56 24.25 11.15
N LEU A 27 -21.11 23.16 11.79
CA LEU A 27 -19.94 22.40 11.34
C LEU A 27 -20.09 21.84 9.92
N LYS A 28 -21.30 21.39 9.57
CA LYS A 28 -21.60 20.84 8.25
C LYS A 28 -21.75 21.92 7.18
N GLU A 29 -22.30 23.08 7.53
CA GLU A 29 -22.46 24.23 6.63
C GLU A 29 -21.10 24.85 6.27
N HIS A 30 -20.19 24.95 7.23
CA HIS A 30 -18.84 25.46 6.98
C HIS A 30 -17.85 24.39 6.53
N GLY A 31 -18.18 23.10 6.70
CA GLY A 31 -17.32 21.96 6.36
C GLY A 31 -15.96 22.00 7.04
N GLN A 32 -15.91 22.46 8.29
CA GLN A 32 -14.67 22.70 9.04
C GLN A 32 -14.18 21.42 9.70
N PHE A 33 -13.00 20.95 9.28
CA PHE A 33 -12.31 19.81 9.86
C PHE A 33 -10.83 20.12 9.96
N LEU A 34 -10.23 19.94 11.13
CA LEU A 34 -8.79 20.12 11.32
C LEU A 34 -8.03 18.86 10.92
N THR A 35 -6.86 19.05 10.32
CA THR A 35 -5.99 17.94 9.93
C THR A 35 -5.30 17.36 11.16
N PRO A 36 -5.35 16.04 11.40
CA PRO A 36 -4.59 15.43 12.49
C PRO A 36 -3.08 15.67 12.35
N PRO A 37 -2.33 15.86 13.47
CA PRO A 37 -0.91 16.23 13.44
C PRO A 37 -0.03 15.33 12.57
N THR A 38 -0.22 14.00 12.66
CA THR A 38 0.56 13.04 11.87
C THR A 38 0.37 13.21 10.36
N ILE A 39 -0.86 13.49 9.92
CA ILE A 39 -1.19 13.77 8.52
C ILE A 39 -0.61 15.12 8.10
N ALA A 40 -0.68 16.13 8.97
CA ALA A 40 -0.13 17.46 8.68
C ALA A 40 1.38 17.42 8.45
N HIS A 41 2.14 16.73 9.32
CA HIS A 41 3.57 16.51 9.11
C HIS A 41 3.88 15.74 7.84
N TYR A 42 3.08 14.71 7.53
CA TYR A 42 3.23 13.98 6.27
C TYR A 42 3.03 14.88 5.06
N MET A 43 1.97 15.69 5.04
CA MET A 43 1.67 16.63 3.97
C MET A 43 2.78 17.66 3.78
N ALA A 44 3.34 18.19 4.87
CA ALA A 44 4.47 19.13 4.83
C ALA A 44 5.72 18.49 4.19
N LYS A 45 6.03 17.24 4.55
CA LYS A 45 7.14 16.48 3.93
C LYS A 45 6.94 16.25 2.43
N GLN A 46 5.70 16.10 1.95
CA GLN A 46 5.41 15.90 0.52
C GLN A 46 5.75 17.10 -0.36
N LEU A 47 5.87 18.31 0.19
CA LEU A 47 6.29 19.49 -0.57
C LEU A 47 7.75 19.41 -1.02
N GLY A 48 8.55 18.55 -0.38
CA GLY A 48 9.98 18.43 -0.63
C GLY A 48 10.78 19.56 0.02
N ASP A 49 11.85 19.99 -0.65
CA ASP A 49 12.78 20.97 -0.10
C ASP A 49 12.29 22.40 -0.32
N ILE A 50 11.96 23.06 0.78
CA ILE A 50 11.61 24.47 0.80
C ILE A 50 12.90 25.28 0.85
N TYR A 51 13.08 26.16 -0.11
CA TYR A 51 14.29 26.96 -0.27
C TYR A 51 14.13 28.40 0.26
N SER A 52 15.24 29.07 0.52
CA SER A 52 15.25 30.49 0.88
C SER A 52 14.72 31.35 -0.28
N GLY A 53 13.80 32.27 -0.01
CA GLY A 53 13.05 33.02 -1.01
C GLY A 53 11.65 32.46 -1.30
N ALA A 54 11.33 31.25 -0.82
CA ALA A 54 10.09 30.57 -1.20
C ALA A 54 8.84 31.31 -0.71
N ARG A 55 7.82 31.33 -1.58
CA ARG A 55 6.47 31.83 -1.25
C ARG A 55 5.50 30.67 -1.06
N ILE A 56 4.81 30.68 0.06
CA ILE A 56 3.94 29.61 0.52
C ILE A 56 2.52 30.15 0.70
N LEU A 57 1.52 29.36 0.30
CA LEU A 57 0.11 29.66 0.49
C LEU A 57 -0.58 28.56 1.30
N GLU A 58 -1.30 28.95 2.36
CA GLU A 58 -2.30 28.12 3.03
C GLU A 58 -3.68 28.79 2.85
N PRO A 59 -4.53 28.29 1.94
CA PRO A 59 -5.76 28.99 1.55
C PRO A 59 -6.94 28.77 2.51
N ALA A 60 -6.84 27.80 3.42
CA ALA A 60 -7.84 27.48 4.44
C ALA A 60 -7.12 26.91 5.67
N ALA A 61 -6.73 27.80 6.59
CA ALA A 61 -5.77 27.46 7.63
C ALA A 61 -6.38 26.83 8.88
N GLY A 62 -7.66 27.08 9.15
CA GLY A 62 -8.28 26.76 10.43
C GLY A 62 -7.47 27.38 11.57
N SER A 63 -7.07 26.55 12.54
CA SER A 63 -6.19 26.96 13.65
C SER A 63 -4.69 27.01 13.28
N GLY A 64 -4.30 26.75 12.03
CA GLY A 64 -2.93 26.83 11.53
C GLY A 64 -2.13 25.54 11.48
N VAL A 65 -2.79 24.38 11.63
CA VAL A 65 -2.11 23.09 11.82
C VAL A 65 -1.11 22.77 10.70
N LEU A 66 -1.42 23.03 9.43
CA LEU A 66 -0.52 22.69 8.32
C LEU A 66 0.64 23.68 8.20
N VAL A 67 0.42 24.98 8.43
CA VAL A 67 1.51 25.95 8.53
C VAL A 67 2.46 25.62 9.67
N PHE A 68 1.96 25.22 10.84
CA PHE A 68 2.86 24.81 11.94
C PHE A 68 3.62 23.53 11.60
N ALA A 69 2.98 22.55 10.96
CA ALA A 69 3.68 21.34 10.52
C ALA A 69 4.80 21.64 9.51
N LEU A 70 4.58 22.63 8.63
CA LEU A 70 5.58 23.13 7.72
C LEU A 70 6.74 23.82 8.45
N ILE A 71 6.44 24.72 9.40
CA ILE A 71 7.45 25.44 10.19
C ILE A 71 8.29 24.46 11.03
N GLU A 72 7.66 23.50 11.69
CA GLU A 72 8.39 22.50 12.46
C GLU A 72 9.27 21.60 11.58
N ASN A 73 8.80 21.23 10.39
CA ASN A 73 9.60 20.49 9.41
C ASN A 73 10.85 21.29 8.96
N LEU A 74 10.75 22.61 8.85
CA LEU A 74 11.89 23.48 8.56
C LEU A 74 12.87 23.54 9.74
N ILE A 75 12.37 23.72 10.96
CA ILE A 75 13.19 23.78 12.19
C ILE A 75 14.04 22.50 12.35
N VAL A 76 13.47 21.33 12.04
CA VAL A 76 14.18 20.04 12.13
C VAL A 76 15.38 19.97 11.16
N ARG A 77 15.30 20.62 9.99
CA ARG A 77 16.37 20.59 8.98
C ARG A 77 17.60 21.42 9.36
N LYS A 78 17.44 22.42 10.24
CA LYS A 78 18.51 23.32 10.71
C LYS A 78 19.23 24.06 9.57
N GLU A 79 18.47 24.48 8.56
CA GLU A 79 18.97 25.29 7.44
C GLU A 79 18.59 26.76 7.64
N GLU A 80 19.53 27.67 7.36
CA GLU A 80 19.25 29.10 7.36
C GLU A 80 18.49 29.49 6.10
N ILE A 81 17.19 29.80 6.24
CA ILE A 81 16.33 30.17 5.12
C ILE A 81 15.39 31.31 5.50
N GLU A 82 14.98 32.08 4.50
CA GLU A 82 13.96 33.12 4.62
C GLU A 82 12.75 32.78 3.75
N ILE A 83 11.53 32.82 4.29
CA ILE A 83 10.32 32.42 3.57
C ILE A 83 9.16 33.41 3.80
N TRP A 84 8.20 33.39 2.87
CA TRP A 84 6.96 34.18 2.95
C TRP A 84 5.75 33.26 2.93
N ILE A 85 4.79 33.51 3.83
CA ILE A 85 3.58 32.70 3.97
C ILE A 85 2.35 33.61 3.92
N ASP A 86 1.51 33.45 2.90
CA ASP A 86 0.16 34.05 2.87
C ASP A 86 -0.85 33.00 3.38
N ILE A 87 -1.60 33.35 4.43
CA ILE A 87 -2.50 32.44 5.17
C ILE A 87 -3.91 33.01 5.12
N TYR A 88 -4.90 32.22 4.69
CA TYR A 88 -6.30 32.62 4.64
C TYR A 88 -7.15 31.79 5.61
N GLU A 89 -7.99 32.46 6.39
CA GLU A 89 -9.01 31.83 7.23
C GLU A 89 -10.19 32.78 7.43
N ILE A 90 -11.40 32.30 7.19
CA ILE A 90 -12.62 33.12 7.31
C ILE A 90 -13.14 33.20 8.75
N ASP A 91 -12.77 32.24 9.59
CA ASP A 91 -13.25 32.08 10.94
C ASP A 91 -12.43 32.86 11.96
N ALA A 92 -13.01 33.96 12.45
CA ALA A 92 -12.34 34.85 13.38
C ALA A 92 -11.90 34.19 14.70
N GLU A 93 -12.62 33.15 15.19
CA GLU A 93 -12.22 32.45 16.42
C GLU A 93 -11.00 31.56 16.20
N LEU A 94 -10.96 30.83 15.07
CA LEU A 94 -9.79 30.03 14.71
C LEU A 94 -8.58 30.93 14.41
N VAL A 95 -8.79 32.10 13.79
CA VAL A 95 -7.75 33.11 13.57
C VAL A 95 -7.09 33.59 14.87
N GLN A 96 -7.83 33.69 15.97
CA GLN A 96 -7.25 34.06 17.27
C GLN A 96 -6.22 33.03 17.75
N VAL A 97 -6.55 31.74 17.62
CA VAL A 97 -5.63 30.64 17.95
C VAL A 97 -4.43 30.64 17.00
N LEU A 98 -4.69 30.74 15.70
CA LEU A 98 -3.66 30.80 14.66
C LEU A 98 -2.66 31.92 14.93
N ASN A 99 -3.12 33.16 15.13
CA ASN A 99 -2.22 34.32 15.36
C ASN A 99 -1.38 34.16 16.63
N LYS A 100 -1.98 33.66 17.71
CA LYS A 100 -1.27 33.42 18.98
C LYS A 100 -0.12 32.44 18.78
N LEU A 101 -0.39 31.29 18.16
CA LEU A 101 0.60 30.24 17.96
C LEU A 101 1.61 30.60 16.86
N LEU A 102 1.21 31.36 15.85
CA LEU A 102 2.09 31.85 14.78
C LEU A 102 3.19 32.76 15.32
N ASN A 103 2.90 33.65 16.26
CA ASN A 103 3.93 34.46 16.91
C ASN A 103 4.96 33.60 17.65
N ILE A 104 4.51 32.54 18.35
CA ILE A 104 5.40 31.60 19.04
C ILE A 104 6.24 30.82 18.01
N ALA A 105 5.61 30.37 16.92
CA ALA A 105 6.27 29.63 15.85
C ALA A 105 7.35 30.46 15.16
N ILE A 106 7.10 31.73 14.86
CA ILE A 106 8.07 32.65 14.25
C ILE A 106 9.28 32.86 15.17
N GLU A 107 9.06 33.07 16.47
CA GLU A 107 10.16 33.22 17.43
C GLU A 107 10.97 31.92 17.60
N LYS A 108 10.30 30.76 17.59
CA LYS A 108 10.96 29.44 17.60
C LYS A 108 11.78 29.21 16.33
N ALA A 109 11.23 29.56 15.17
CA ALA A 109 11.91 29.47 13.87
C ALA A 109 13.15 30.38 13.81
N LYS A 110 13.02 31.63 14.27
CA LYS A 110 14.11 32.61 14.32
C LYS A 110 15.29 32.13 15.15
N LYS A 111 15.04 31.49 16.30
CA LYS A 111 16.09 30.88 17.14
C LYS A 111 16.83 29.73 16.46
N ASN A 112 16.25 29.16 15.41
CA ASN A 112 16.84 28.08 14.61
C ASN A 112 17.30 28.55 13.22
N GLY A 113 17.54 29.86 13.04
CA GLY A 113 18.09 30.41 11.80
C GLY A 113 17.06 30.61 10.67
N ILE A 114 15.77 30.44 10.94
CA ILE A 114 14.71 30.53 9.93
C ILE A 114 13.95 31.84 10.09
N LYS A 115 13.95 32.67 9.04
CA LYS A 115 13.23 33.94 9.01
C LYS A 115 11.90 33.78 8.28
N ILE A 116 10.80 34.05 8.97
CA ILE A 116 9.44 33.85 8.44
C ILE A 116 8.71 35.18 8.35
N HIS A 117 8.18 35.48 7.17
CA HIS A 117 7.28 36.59 6.91
C HIS A 117 5.87 36.06 6.66
N ALA A 118 5.03 36.02 7.69
CA ALA A 118 3.67 35.51 7.56
C ALA A 118 2.64 36.65 7.54
N LYS A 119 1.63 36.54 6.67
CA LYS A 119 0.48 37.43 6.64
C LYS A 119 -0.82 36.64 6.65
N VAL A 120 -1.65 36.90 7.66
CA VAL A 120 -2.96 36.28 7.84
C VAL A 120 -4.04 37.21 7.27
N TYR A 121 -4.90 36.67 6.41
CA TYR A 121 -6.04 37.36 5.81
C TYR A 121 -7.34 36.73 6.32
N VAL A 122 -8.19 37.55 6.93
CA VAL A 122 -9.51 37.15 7.43
C VAL A 122 -10.57 37.34 6.35
N GLU A 123 -10.43 36.60 5.25
CA GLU A 123 -11.17 36.81 4.00
C GLU A 123 -11.48 35.47 3.30
N ASP A 124 -12.52 35.44 2.46
CA ASP A 124 -12.81 34.27 1.62
C ASP A 124 -11.77 34.14 0.50
N PHE A 125 -10.94 33.09 0.59
CA PHE A 125 -9.89 32.81 -0.37
C PHE A 125 -10.38 32.71 -1.83
N VAL A 126 -11.54 32.09 -2.06
CA VAL A 126 -12.05 31.85 -3.43
C VAL A 126 -12.41 33.18 -4.08
N LEU A 127 -13.14 34.04 -3.37
CA LEU A 127 -13.48 35.38 -3.87
C LEU A 127 -12.23 36.22 -4.08
N ARG A 128 -11.33 36.25 -3.09
CA ARG A 128 -10.11 37.06 -3.16
C ARG A 128 -9.18 36.63 -4.29
N ALA A 129 -9.04 35.32 -4.51
CA ALA A 129 -8.24 34.77 -5.59
C ALA A 129 -8.86 35.10 -6.95
N ILE A 130 -10.18 34.97 -7.11
CA ILE A 130 -10.86 35.32 -8.35
C ILE A 130 -10.69 36.78 -8.72
N ASP A 131 -10.81 37.70 -7.75
CA ASP A 131 -10.59 39.13 -7.99
C ASP A 131 -9.14 39.41 -8.43
N ALA A 132 -8.17 38.64 -7.92
CA ALA A 132 -6.78 38.74 -8.35
C ALA A 132 -6.55 38.18 -9.78
N PHE A 133 -7.32 37.18 -10.22
CA PHE A 133 -7.26 36.66 -11.59
C PHE A 133 -8.02 37.53 -12.60
N TYR A 134 -9.13 38.13 -12.16
CA TYR A 134 -10.07 38.85 -13.00
C TYR A 134 -10.53 40.13 -12.29
N PRO A 135 -9.66 41.16 -12.22
CA PRO A 135 -10.01 42.47 -11.67
C PRO A 135 -11.31 42.99 -12.24
N SER A 136 -12.18 43.55 -11.39
CA SER A 136 -13.25 44.42 -11.88
C SER A 136 -12.65 45.75 -12.34
N LEU A 137 -13.38 46.51 -13.17
CA LEU A 137 -12.99 47.86 -13.62
C LEU A 137 -12.68 48.82 -12.46
N PHE A 138 -13.19 48.54 -11.25
CA PHE A 138 -13.02 49.38 -10.06
C PHE A 138 -12.00 48.82 -9.06
N THR A 139 -11.38 47.68 -9.34
CA THR A 139 -10.41 47.07 -8.42
C THR A 139 -9.02 47.66 -8.64
N GLN A 140 -8.53 48.46 -7.69
CA GLN A 140 -7.11 48.84 -7.64
C GLN A 140 -6.30 47.60 -7.23
N ILE A 141 -5.54 46.99 -8.15
CA ILE A 141 -4.68 45.85 -7.85
C ILE A 141 -3.20 46.28 -7.90
N GLU A 142 -2.44 45.93 -6.87
CA GLU A 142 -0.97 45.98 -6.90
C GLU A 142 -0.44 45.17 -8.10
N SER A 143 0.39 45.80 -8.92
CA SER A 143 0.88 45.22 -10.18
C SER A 143 1.56 43.85 -9.99
N GLY A 144 0.97 42.81 -10.55
CA GLY A 144 1.57 41.47 -10.67
C GLY A 144 0.79 40.37 -9.94
N GLN A 145 0.50 39.28 -10.65
CA GLN A 145 -0.15 38.12 -10.06
C GLN A 145 0.83 37.41 -9.11
N LYS A 146 0.56 37.44 -7.80
CA LYS A 146 1.36 36.69 -6.81
C LYS A 146 1.37 35.20 -7.18
N LYS A 147 2.56 34.66 -7.40
CA LYS A 147 2.81 33.22 -7.61
C LYS A 147 3.40 32.62 -6.35
N PHE A 148 3.05 31.36 -6.09
CA PHE A 148 3.50 30.58 -4.93
C PHE A 148 4.29 29.37 -5.36
N ASP A 149 5.37 29.10 -4.65
CA ASP A 149 6.23 27.93 -4.86
C ASP A 149 5.66 26.70 -4.16
N PHE A 150 4.98 26.92 -3.03
CA PHE A 150 4.35 25.84 -2.28
C PHE A 150 2.92 26.21 -1.88
N VAL A 151 2.00 25.24 -1.99
CA VAL A 151 0.65 25.33 -1.43
C VAL A 151 0.38 24.14 -0.54
N ILE A 152 -0.12 24.35 0.66
CA ILE A 152 -0.57 23.28 1.56
C ILE A 152 -1.98 23.57 2.02
N SER A 153 -2.89 22.60 1.95
CA SER A 153 -4.29 22.88 2.29
C SER A 153 -5.10 21.66 2.70
N ASN A 154 -5.94 21.86 3.70
CA ASN A 154 -7.13 21.07 3.97
C ASN A 154 -8.36 21.97 3.72
N PRO A 155 -8.86 22.06 2.48
CA PRO A 155 -9.99 22.93 2.17
C PRO A 155 -11.29 22.39 2.80
N PRO A 156 -12.35 23.21 2.94
CA PRO A 156 -13.62 22.73 3.45
C PRO A 156 -14.31 21.73 2.51
N TYR A 157 -15.20 20.87 3.04
CA TYR A 157 -15.89 19.83 2.27
C TYR A 157 -17.41 19.99 2.30
N PHE A 158 -17.97 20.70 1.33
CA PHE A 158 -19.44 20.78 1.15
C PHE A 158 -19.83 21.05 -0.30
N LYS A 159 -21.03 20.61 -0.67
CA LYS A 159 -21.59 20.85 -2.00
C LYS A 159 -21.91 22.34 -2.14
N ILE A 160 -21.45 22.96 -3.23
CA ILE A 160 -21.81 24.34 -3.53
C ILE A 160 -23.09 24.37 -4.36
N ASN A 161 -24.02 25.23 -3.96
CA ASN A 161 -25.23 25.52 -4.73
C ASN A 161 -24.98 26.61 -5.76
N LYS A 162 -25.74 26.62 -6.86
CA LYS A 162 -25.59 27.61 -7.95
C LYS A 162 -25.70 29.07 -7.47
N ASP A 163 -26.43 29.31 -6.39
CA ASP A 163 -26.65 30.65 -5.85
C ASP A 163 -25.53 31.19 -4.95
N ASP A 164 -24.60 30.32 -4.54
CA ASP A 164 -23.45 30.69 -3.72
C ASP A 164 -22.59 31.75 -4.43
N ALA A 165 -22.16 32.78 -3.70
CA ALA A 165 -21.36 33.88 -4.24
C ALA A 165 -20.08 33.37 -4.94
N ARG A 166 -19.46 32.31 -4.42
CA ARG A 166 -18.25 31.70 -4.99
C ARG A 166 -18.53 30.94 -6.29
N ALA A 167 -19.68 30.25 -6.39
CA ALA A 167 -20.11 29.62 -7.64
C ALA A 167 -20.35 30.70 -8.72
N LYS A 168 -21.05 31.78 -8.37
CA LYS A 168 -21.30 32.91 -9.28
C LYS A 168 -20.00 33.58 -9.71
N ALA A 169 -19.09 33.84 -8.78
CA ALA A 169 -17.81 34.49 -9.05
C ALA A 169 -16.90 33.65 -9.98
N THR A 170 -17.01 32.32 -9.91
CA THR A 170 -16.21 31.36 -10.70
C THR A 170 -16.91 30.87 -11.98
N GLN A 171 -18.17 31.23 -12.19
CA GLN A 171 -18.95 30.85 -13.36
C GLN A 171 -18.25 31.28 -14.66
N GLY A 172 -18.11 30.34 -15.60
CA GLY A 172 -17.39 30.57 -16.87
C GLY A 172 -15.87 30.68 -16.76
N LYS A 173 -15.31 30.76 -15.54
CA LYS A 173 -13.86 30.90 -15.28
C LYS A 173 -13.22 29.61 -14.77
N ILE A 174 -13.98 28.80 -14.03
CA ILE A 174 -13.59 27.49 -13.50
C ILE A 174 -14.71 26.51 -13.78
N ASN A 175 -14.38 25.38 -14.40
CA ASN A 175 -15.36 24.40 -14.83
C ASN A 175 -15.53 23.24 -13.82
N GLY A 176 -16.73 22.67 -13.79
CA GLY A 176 -16.97 21.35 -13.19
C GLY A 176 -16.93 21.28 -11.67
N HIS A 177 -17.15 22.40 -10.97
CA HIS A 177 -17.15 22.43 -9.51
C HIS A 177 -18.50 21.98 -8.94
N THR A 178 -18.48 20.91 -8.13
CA THR A 178 -19.64 20.46 -7.35
C THR A 178 -19.42 20.59 -5.85
N ASN A 179 -18.18 20.62 -5.41
CA ASN A 179 -17.77 20.75 -4.01
C ASN A 179 -16.71 21.85 -3.89
N ILE A 180 -16.74 22.62 -2.82
CA ILE A 180 -15.86 23.77 -2.60
C ILE A 180 -14.37 23.44 -2.68
N TYR A 181 -13.93 22.27 -2.24
CA TYR A 181 -12.51 21.90 -2.35
C TYR A 181 -11.98 21.91 -3.79
N THR A 182 -12.85 21.69 -4.79
CA THR A 182 -12.44 21.74 -6.20
C THR A 182 -12.09 23.15 -6.65
N LEU A 183 -12.75 24.18 -6.12
CA LEU A 183 -12.41 25.58 -6.38
C LEU A 183 -11.06 25.93 -5.77
N PHE A 184 -10.81 25.49 -4.54
CA PHE A 184 -9.52 25.66 -3.86
C PHE A 184 -8.39 25.02 -4.68
N MET A 185 -8.52 23.74 -5.06
CA MET A 185 -7.54 23.05 -5.89
C MET A 185 -7.31 23.74 -7.24
N ALA A 186 -8.38 24.14 -7.94
CA ALA A 186 -8.30 24.79 -9.24
C ALA A 186 -7.57 26.14 -9.15
N LEU A 187 -7.95 26.99 -8.19
CA LEU A 187 -7.33 28.30 -7.98
C LEU A 187 -5.87 28.15 -7.58
N SER A 188 -5.57 27.33 -6.57
CA SER A 188 -4.20 27.07 -6.14
C SER A 188 -3.31 26.57 -7.29
N SER A 189 -3.80 25.66 -8.15
CA SER A 189 -3.04 25.19 -9.32
C SER A 189 -2.69 26.31 -10.32
N LYS A 190 -3.55 27.34 -10.44
CA LYS A 190 -3.31 28.52 -11.28
C LYS A 190 -2.35 29.52 -10.62
N MET A 191 -2.29 29.54 -9.28
CA MET A 191 -1.41 30.40 -8.49
C MET A 191 0.00 29.83 -8.30
N LEU A 192 0.23 28.55 -8.59
CA LEU A 192 1.57 27.95 -8.54
C LEU A 192 2.55 28.61 -9.53
N SER A 193 3.79 28.81 -9.08
CA SER A 193 4.95 29.16 -9.92
C SER A 193 5.30 27.98 -10.85
N SER A 194 6.20 28.19 -11.83
CA SER A 194 6.52 27.18 -12.85
C SER A 194 7.09 25.87 -12.28
N GLN A 195 7.76 25.94 -11.13
CA GLN A 195 8.27 24.77 -10.38
C GLN A 195 7.46 24.50 -9.11
N GLY A 196 6.35 25.19 -8.94
CA GLY A 196 5.58 25.16 -7.70
C GLY A 196 4.92 23.80 -7.47
N LYS A 197 4.81 23.41 -6.20
CA LYS A 197 4.16 22.17 -5.74
C LYS A 197 3.04 22.46 -4.76
N ALA A 198 2.07 21.57 -4.72
CA ALA A 198 0.93 21.65 -3.83
C ALA A 198 0.67 20.31 -3.16
N SER A 199 0.24 20.33 -1.90
CA SER A 199 -0.15 19.16 -1.11
C SER A 199 -1.51 19.40 -0.46
N PHE A 200 -2.50 18.60 -0.85
CA PHE A 200 -3.90 18.76 -0.44
C PHE A 200 -4.41 17.49 0.24
N ILE A 201 -5.20 17.63 1.30
CA ILE A 201 -6.05 16.53 1.78
C ILE A 201 -7.50 16.78 1.35
N VAL A 202 -8.07 15.86 0.58
CA VAL A 202 -9.40 16.02 -0.05
C VAL A 202 -10.14 14.69 -0.16
N PRO A 203 -11.48 14.70 -0.29
CA PRO A 203 -12.26 13.48 -0.50
C PRO A 203 -11.92 12.79 -1.82
N ARG A 204 -11.71 11.47 -1.82
CA ARG A 204 -11.40 10.63 -3.00
C ARG A 204 -12.44 10.73 -4.13
N SER A 205 -13.66 11.15 -3.82
CA SER A 205 -14.76 11.27 -4.79
C SER A 205 -14.41 12.01 -6.09
N PHE A 206 -13.53 13.03 -6.09
CA PHE A 206 -13.14 13.72 -7.32
C PHE A 206 -12.38 12.84 -8.31
N CYS A 207 -11.75 11.76 -7.87
CA CYS A 207 -11.04 10.82 -8.73
C CYS A 207 -11.98 10.08 -9.69
N SER A 208 -13.23 9.83 -9.28
CA SER A 208 -14.13 8.88 -9.95
C SER A 208 -15.53 9.42 -10.24
N GLY A 209 -16.00 10.46 -9.54
CA GLY A 209 -17.33 10.98 -9.80
C GLY A 209 -17.41 11.67 -11.16
N ILE A 210 -18.41 11.32 -11.97
CA ILE A 210 -18.61 11.88 -13.32
C ILE A 210 -18.83 13.38 -13.30
N TYR A 211 -19.50 13.91 -12.27
CA TYR A 211 -19.67 15.36 -12.10
C TYR A 211 -18.34 16.12 -11.98
N PHE A 212 -17.25 15.44 -11.59
CA PHE A 212 -15.89 16.00 -11.53
C PHE A 212 -15.10 15.84 -12.83
N SER A 213 -15.66 15.21 -13.86
CA SER A 213 -14.95 14.94 -15.12
C SER A 213 -14.43 16.21 -15.79
N LYS A 214 -15.27 17.26 -15.86
CA LYS A 214 -14.86 18.56 -16.41
C LYS A 214 -13.78 19.23 -15.54
N PHE A 215 -13.88 19.10 -14.21
CA PHE A 215 -12.86 19.60 -13.29
C PHE A 215 -11.53 18.86 -13.49
N ARG A 216 -11.51 17.53 -13.56
CA ARG A 216 -10.28 16.73 -13.74
C ARG A 216 -9.54 17.12 -15.02
N ARG A 217 -10.24 17.25 -16.15
CA ARG A 217 -9.63 17.68 -17.43
C ARG A 217 -9.00 19.09 -17.32
N ASP A 218 -9.73 20.05 -16.77
CA ASP A 218 -9.23 21.41 -16.59
C ASP A 218 -8.09 21.49 -15.57
N PHE A 219 -8.15 20.67 -14.53
CA PHE A 219 -7.13 20.59 -13.49
C PHE A 219 -5.83 20.04 -14.07
N LEU A 220 -5.88 18.95 -14.84
CA LEU A 220 -4.69 18.36 -15.48
C LEU A 220 -4.01 19.32 -16.46
N ASN A 221 -4.74 20.29 -17.05
CA ASN A 221 -4.14 21.35 -17.88
C ASN A 221 -3.24 22.30 -17.08
N ASN A 222 -3.43 22.37 -15.77
CA ASN A 222 -2.72 23.30 -14.88
C ASN A 222 -1.80 22.60 -13.88
N ALA A 223 -2.01 21.31 -13.65
CA ALA A 223 -1.34 20.53 -12.62
C ALA A 223 -0.88 19.16 -13.14
N THR A 224 0.32 18.78 -12.75
CA THR A 224 0.88 17.44 -12.97
C THR A 224 0.82 16.65 -11.66
N PRO A 225 0.02 15.57 -11.57
CA PRO A 225 0.00 14.67 -10.42
C PRO A 225 1.41 14.15 -10.09
N LEU A 226 1.80 14.18 -8.81
CA LEU A 226 3.09 13.66 -8.35
C LEU A 226 2.91 12.47 -7.41
N ALA A 227 2.07 12.61 -6.39
CA ALA A 227 1.87 11.56 -5.38
C ALA A 227 0.45 11.55 -4.85
N ILE A 228 -0.04 10.35 -4.53
CA ILE A 228 -1.32 10.12 -3.85
C ILE A 228 -1.10 9.17 -2.69
N HIS A 229 -1.65 9.53 -1.54
CA HIS A 229 -1.67 8.68 -0.36
C HIS A 229 -3.09 8.29 0.02
N LEU A 230 -3.33 7.00 0.14
CA LEU A 230 -4.60 6.39 0.49
C LEU A 230 -4.57 5.83 1.91
N PHE A 231 -5.66 6.07 2.65
CA PHE A 231 -5.88 5.43 3.95
C PHE A 231 -6.78 4.19 3.78
N GLN A 232 -6.32 3.01 4.23
CA GLN A 232 -7.05 1.74 4.06
C GLN A 232 -8.32 1.72 4.90
N SER A 233 -8.23 2.12 6.19
CA SER A 233 -9.38 2.20 7.08
C SER A 233 -9.94 3.62 7.13
N ARG A 234 -11.27 3.72 7.25
CA ARG A 234 -11.97 4.97 7.59
C ARG A 234 -11.83 5.34 9.08
N GLY A 235 -10.92 4.68 9.82
CA GLY A 235 -10.86 4.77 11.29
C GLY A 235 -10.70 6.22 11.75
N LYS A 236 -11.48 6.60 12.78
CA LYS A 236 -11.44 7.75 13.73
C LYS A 236 -10.94 9.15 13.32
N ILE A 237 -10.06 9.26 12.33
CA ILE A 237 -9.33 10.45 11.86
C ILE A 237 -10.29 11.56 11.42
N PHE A 238 -11.48 11.21 10.91
CA PHE A 238 -12.56 12.16 10.61
C PHE A 238 -13.94 11.67 11.09
N SER A 239 -13.99 10.57 11.87
CA SER A 239 -15.25 9.87 12.18
C SER A 239 -15.99 10.42 13.41
N GLN A 240 -15.48 11.46 14.08
CA GLN A 240 -16.10 11.97 15.30
C GLN A 240 -17.53 12.51 15.05
N ASN A 241 -17.93 12.81 13.81
CA ASN A 241 -19.21 13.47 13.51
C ASN A 241 -20.07 12.77 12.43
N GLY A 242 -19.96 11.44 12.26
CA GLY A 242 -20.94 10.64 11.51
C GLY A 242 -20.90 10.72 9.97
N VAL A 243 -19.89 11.37 9.38
CA VAL A 243 -19.71 11.42 7.92
C VAL A 243 -18.56 10.50 7.50
N LEU A 244 -18.90 9.34 6.95
CA LEU A 244 -17.94 8.40 6.35
C LEU A 244 -17.48 8.92 4.98
N GLN A 245 -16.44 9.73 4.94
CA GLN A 245 -15.77 10.14 3.69
C GLN A 245 -14.36 9.53 3.62
N GLU A 246 -14.03 8.95 2.46
CA GLU A 246 -12.68 8.47 2.18
C GLU A 246 -11.84 9.65 1.68
N ASN A 247 -10.97 10.18 2.53
CA ASN A 247 -10.03 11.24 2.16
C ASN A 247 -8.71 10.65 1.66
N LEU A 248 -7.97 11.43 0.88
CA LEU A 248 -6.62 11.11 0.43
C LEU A 248 -5.74 12.35 0.52
N VAL A 249 -4.42 12.15 0.59
CA VAL A 249 -3.47 13.24 0.36
C VAL A 249 -3.08 13.20 -1.11
N PHE A 250 -3.20 14.34 -1.79
CA PHE A 250 -2.85 14.51 -3.19
C PHE A 250 -1.82 15.60 -3.35
N THR A 251 -0.68 15.24 -3.93
CA THR A 251 0.43 16.13 -4.23
C THR A 251 0.58 16.28 -5.73
N PHE A 252 0.71 17.52 -6.19
CA PHE A 252 0.85 17.86 -7.61
C PHE A 252 1.78 19.06 -7.81
N ALA A 253 2.40 19.15 -8.99
CA ALA A 253 3.20 20.30 -9.40
C ALA A 253 2.45 21.14 -10.45
N LYS A 254 2.96 22.34 -10.73
CA LYS A 254 2.53 23.11 -11.89
C LYS A 254 2.80 22.32 -13.17
N ALA A 255 1.81 22.26 -14.06
CA ALA A 255 1.99 21.63 -15.36
C ALA A 255 3.04 22.37 -16.20
N LYS A 256 3.96 21.62 -16.81
CA LYS A 256 4.94 22.17 -17.77
C LYS A 256 4.20 22.57 -19.04
N ALA A 257 4.52 23.75 -19.58
CA ALA A 257 3.97 24.21 -20.84
C ALA A 257 4.61 23.46 -22.02
N SER A 258 4.09 22.29 -22.40
CA SER A 258 4.44 21.65 -23.68
C SER A 258 3.18 21.53 -24.54
N LYS A 259 3.30 21.90 -25.82
CA LYS A 259 2.20 21.87 -26.79
C LYS A 259 1.92 20.46 -27.35
N GLU A 260 2.81 19.50 -27.11
CA GLU A 260 2.83 18.24 -27.86
C GLU A 260 2.39 16.99 -27.07
N ASN A 261 2.18 17.07 -25.76
CA ASN A 261 1.65 15.93 -24.99
C ASN A 261 0.87 16.42 -23.78
N LEU A 262 -0.44 16.65 -23.95
CA LEU A 262 -1.29 17.06 -22.83
C LEU A 262 -1.22 15.98 -21.73
N TYR A 263 -0.76 16.38 -20.54
CA TYR A 263 -0.93 15.69 -19.24
C TYR A 263 0.08 14.62 -18.78
N ARG A 264 1.15 14.29 -19.51
CA ARG A 264 2.00 13.16 -19.08
C ARG A 264 3.10 13.54 -18.08
N ALA A 265 2.93 13.11 -16.83
CA ALA A 265 4.08 12.73 -16.01
C ALA A 265 4.60 11.36 -16.50
N ASP A 266 5.84 11.00 -16.21
CA ASP A 266 6.34 9.65 -16.48
C ASP A 266 5.76 8.65 -15.46
N THR A 267 5.81 9.03 -14.19
CA THR A 267 5.33 8.22 -13.06
C THR A 267 4.48 9.04 -12.08
N VAL A 268 3.69 8.34 -11.27
CA VAL A 268 2.99 8.87 -10.09
C VAL A 268 3.32 7.97 -8.91
N SER A 269 3.60 8.55 -7.75
CA SER A 269 3.79 7.77 -6.52
C SER A 269 2.44 7.47 -5.87
N ILE A 270 2.04 6.19 -5.78
CA ILE A 270 0.88 5.76 -4.99
C ILE A 270 1.38 5.14 -3.68
N SER A 271 0.80 5.59 -2.58
CA SER A 271 1.12 5.06 -1.26
C SER A 271 -0.12 4.73 -0.44
N THR A 272 0.01 3.76 0.46
CA THR A 272 -1.06 3.31 1.36
C THR A 272 -0.57 3.22 2.79
N SER A 273 -1.43 3.57 3.74
CA SER A 273 -1.27 3.20 5.14
C SER A 273 -2.60 2.70 5.71
N LYS A 274 -2.54 1.98 6.84
CA LYS A 274 -3.76 1.51 7.51
C LYS A 274 -4.64 2.68 7.98
N ASN A 275 -4.00 3.69 8.55
CA ASN A 275 -4.59 4.90 9.12
C ASN A 275 -3.53 6.03 9.11
N GLY A 276 -3.90 7.23 9.54
CA GLY A 276 -3.02 8.39 9.67
C GLY A 276 -1.97 8.30 10.77
N GLU A 277 -2.07 7.36 11.72
CA GLU A 277 -1.07 7.16 12.78
C GLU A 277 0.11 6.32 12.26
N GLU A 278 -0.14 5.42 11.31
CA GLU A 278 0.84 4.47 10.74
C GLU A 278 1.46 4.99 9.41
N LEU A 279 1.61 6.30 9.25
CA LEU A 279 2.16 6.94 8.02
C LEU A 279 3.66 6.71 7.81
N GLU A 280 4.40 6.44 8.89
CA GLU A 280 5.83 6.14 8.82
C GLU A 280 6.10 4.75 8.24
N SER A 281 5.19 3.79 8.46
CA SER A 281 5.23 2.44 7.90
C SER A 281 4.44 2.30 6.59
N ARG A 282 4.12 3.42 5.91
CA ARG A 282 3.40 3.38 4.64
C ARG A 282 4.19 2.63 3.58
N ILE A 283 3.48 1.96 2.68
CA ILE A 283 4.06 1.48 1.43
C ILE A 283 3.89 2.54 0.36
N SER A 284 4.93 2.76 -0.44
CA SER A 284 4.91 3.67 -1.58
C SER A 284 5.46 2.96 -2.80
N ARG A 285 4.86 3.20 -3.96
CA ARG A 285 5.28 2.65 -5.25
C ARG A 285 5.16 3.73 -6.31
N GLU A 286 6.17 3.82 -7.17
CA GLU A 286 6.04 4.59 -8.39
C GLU A 286 5.37 3.73 -9.46
N ILE A 287 4.30 4.25 -10.06
CA ILE A 287 3.59 3.59 -11.16
C ILE A 287 3.76 4.41 -12.45
N PRO A 288 3.87 3.76 -13.62
CA PRO A 288 3.73 4.45 -14.89
C PRO A 288 2.42 5.24 -14.97
N PHE A 289 2.47 6.47 -15.50
CA PHE A 289 1.30 7.37 -15.55
C PHE A 289 0.10 6.78 -16.31
N LYS A 290 0.34 5.86 -17.27
CA LYS A 290 -0.73 5.12 -17.95
C LYS A 290 -1.66 4.38 -16.98
N TYR A 291 -1.16 3.91 -15.84
CA TYR A 291 -1.99 3.22 -14.86
C TYR A 291 -2.79 4.18 -13.99
N PHE A 292 -2.30 5.42 -13.82
CA PHE A 292 -3.02 6.47 -13.12
C PHE A 292 -4.16 7.05 -13.98
N LEU A 293 -3.91 7.30 -15.26
CA LEU A 293 -4.89 7.90 -16.19
C LEU A 293 -5.00 7.07 -17.47
N ASN A 294 -6.24 6.68 -17.83
CA ASN A 294 -6.49 6.02 -19.12
C ASN A 294 -6.67 7.07 -20.21
N ASN A 295 -5.94 6.94 -21.32
CA ASN A 295 -6.11 7.84 -22.46
C ASN A 295 -7.39 7.55 -23.26
N LYS A 296 -7.98 6.35 -23.12
CA LYS A 296 -9.26 6.00 -23.77
C LYS A 296 -10.48 6.49 -22.99
N ASP A 297 -10.30 6.94 -21.75
CA ASP A 297 -11.40 7.32 -20.88
C ASP A 297 -11.77 8.80 -21.04
N GLU A 298 -12.93 9.04 -21.65
CA GLU A 298 -13.49 10.39 -21.83
C GLU A 298 -13.74 11.12 -20.51
N HIS A 299 -13.96 10.38 -19.43
CA HIS A 299 -14.21 10.93 -18.11
C HIS A 299 -12.95 11.23 -17.31
N SER A 300 -11.78 10.78 -17.77
CA SER A 300 -10.47 11.03 -17.15
C SER A 300 -10.42 10.62 -15.67
N PHE A 301 -10.90 9.43 -15.33
CA PHE A 301 -10.85 8.87 -13.97
C PHE A 301 -9.41 8.72 -13.48
N PHE A 302 -9.18 9.10 -12.23
CA PHE A 302 -7.90 8.92 -11.55
C PHE A 302 -7.91 7.55 -10.88
N ARG A 303 -7.15 6.63 -11.44
CA ARG A 303 -7.08 5.22 -11.04
C ARG A 303 -5.94 5.04 -10.05
N LEU A 304 -6.19 4.32 -8.96
CA LEU A 304 -5.26 4.26 -7.84
C LEU A 304 -4.85 2.80 -7.54
N PRO A 305 -4.02 2.19 -8.41
CA PRO A 305 -3.53 0.83 -8.17
C PRO A 305 -2.53 0.83 -7.01
N THR A 306 -2.70 -0.13 -6.10
CA THR A 306 -1.93 -0.25 -4.85
C THR A 306 -0.89 -1.37 -4.88
N GLY A 307 -1.04 -2.35 -5.79
CA GLY A 307 -0.15 -3.51 -5.93
C GLY A 307 0.07 -3.91 -7.40
N LEU A 308 0.99 -4.83 -7.67
CA LEU A 308 1.25 -5.29 -9.06
C LEU A 308 0.05 -6.03 -9.65
N LEU A 309 -0.74 -6.69 -8.81
CA LEU A 309 -1.99 -7.32 -9.21
C LEU A 309 -2.96 -6.28 -9.81
N ASP A 310 -3.05 -5.09 -9.22
CA ASP A 310 -3.93 -4.02 -9.72
C ASP A 310 -3.50 -3.56 -11.11
N GLU A 311 -2.20 -3.43 -11.36
CA GLU A 311 -1.65 -3.08 -12.67
C GLU A 311 -1.92 -4.17 -13.72
N LYS A 312 -1.77 -5.46 -13.34
CA LYS A 312 -2.10 -6.58 -14.22
C LYS A 312 -3.59 -6.62 -14.57
N ILE A 313 -4.46 -6.30 -13.61
CA ILE A 313 -5.92 -6.20 -13.83
C ILE A 313 -6.21 -5.03 -14.77
N LEU A 314 -5.61 -3.87 -14.57
CA LEU A 314 -5.75 -2.73 -15.48
C LEU A 314 -5.31 -3.08 -16.90
N ASP A 315 -4.12 -3.67 -17.07
CA ASP A 315 -3.61 -4.10 -18.39
C ASP A 315 -4.50 -5.15 -19.07
N THR A 316 -5.32 -5.88 -18.31
CA THR A 316 -6.21 -6.91 -18.83
C THR A 316 -7.58 -6.33 -19.18
N VAL A 317 -8.22 -5.64 -18.23
CA VAL A 317 -9.57 -5.10 -18.38
C VAL A 317 -9.59 -3.92 -19.35
N ASP A 318 -8.52 -3.12 -19.46
CA ASP A 318 -8.44 -2.02 -20.44
C ASP A 318 -8.34 -2.50 -21.91
N LEU A 319 -8.13 -3.81 -22.13
CA LEU A 319 -8.19 -4.42 -23.47
C LEU A 319 -9.61 -4.81 -23.87
N TRP A 320 -10.55 -4.85 -22.93
CA TRP A 320 -11.94 -5.13 -23.23
C TRP A 320 -12.59 -3.89 -23.85
N GLU A 321 -13.13 -4.06 -25.06
CA GLU A 321 -13.69 -2.94 -25.84
C GLU A 321 -15.21 -2.80 -25.68
N ASP A 322 -15.87 -3.80 -25.12
CA ASP A 322 -17.31 -3.84 -24.92
C ASP A 322 -17.72 -3.25 -23.56
N SER A 323 -19.01 -2.94 -23.42
CA SER A 323 -19.63 -2.38 -22.22
C SER A 323 -21.10 -2.82 -22.12
N LEU A 324 -21.79 -2.46 -21.03
CA LEU A 324 -23.23 -2.72 -20.95
C LEU A 324 -23.99 -2.02 -22.09
N GLU A 325 -23.55 -0.82 -22.46
CA GLU A 325 -24.16 -0.06 -23.56
C GLU A 325 -23.91 -0.72 -24.92
N SER A 326 -22.71 -1.28 -25.17
CA SER A 326 -22.45 -2.00 -26.43
C SER A 326 -23.24 -3.31 -26.55
N TYR A 327 -23.69 -3.89 -25.42
CA TYR A 327 -24.61 -5.03 -25.39
C TYR A 327 -26.07 -4.66 -25.64
N GLY A 328 -26.38 -3.37 -25.85
CA GLY A 328 -27.76 -2.90 -25.94
C GLY A 328 -28.47 -2.91 -24.58
N LEU A 329 -27.73 -2.83 -23.48
CA LEU A 329 -28.27 -2.80 -22.13
C LEU A 329 -28.24 -1.39 -21.55
N GLU A 330 -29.28 -1.07 -20.79
CA GLU A 330 -29.37 0.15 -19.99
C GLU A 330 -29.29 -0.16 -18.51
N VAL A 331 -28.93 0.86 -17.74
CA VAL A 331 -28.89 0.82 -16.27
C VAL A 331 -29.78 1.92 -15.74
N SER A 332 -30.73 1.61 -14.88
CA SER A 332 -31.55 2.58 -14.15
C SER A 332 -31.33 2.40 -12.65
N THR A 333 -31.35 3.49 -11.89
CA THR A 333 -31.57 3.38 -10.45
C THR A 333 -33.03 2.99 -10.19
N GLY A 334 -33.30 2.23 -9.13
CA GLY A 334 -34.65 1.91 -8.69
C GLY A 334 -35.50 3.17 -8.53
N ARG A 335 -36.75 3.10 -9.00
CA ARG A 335 -37.65 4.26 -9.09
C ARG A 335 -38.35 4.58 -7.78
N VAL A 336 -38.45 3.60 -6.87
CA VAL A 336 -39.14 3.77 -5.59
C VAL A 336 -38.24 4.50 -4.61
N VAL A 337 -38.65 5.71 -4.23
CA VAL A 337 -38.01 6.51 -3.18
C VAL A 337 -38.93 6.49 -1.94
N PRO A 338 -38.62 5.71 -0.89
CA PRO A 338 -39.58 5.37 0.17
C PRO A 338 -40.19 6.59 0.87
N PHE A 339 -39.38 7.61 1.17
CA PHE A 339 -39.86 8.80 1.88
C PHE A 339 -40.78 9.69 1.03
N ARG A 340 -40.71 9.58 -0.31
CA ARG A 340 -41.61 10.28 -1.26
C ARG A 340 -42.85 9.48 -1.58
N SER A 341 -42.83 8.17 -1.32
CA SER A 341 -43.85 7.22 -1.78
C SER A 341 -44.57 6.52 -0.62
N LYS A 342 -44.51 7.08 0.60
CA LYS A 342 -44.98 6.44 1.84
C LYS A 342 -46.41 5.90 1.74
N GLU A 343 -47.30 6.65 1.09
CA GLU A 343 -48.72 6.30 0.92
C GLU A 343 -48.96 5.10 0.01
N LEU A 344 -47.96 4.73 -0.81
CA LEU A 344 -48.01 3.60 -1.72
C LEU A 344 -47.36 2.34 -1.12
N LEU A 345 -46.63 2.47 -0.01
CA LEU A 345 -45.94 1.34 0.63
C LEU A 345 -46.91 0.55 1.52
N SER A 346 -46.72 -0.77 1.61
CA SER A 346 -47.53 -1.62 2.48
C SER A 346 -46.69 -2.67 3.22
N ASP A 347 -47.08 -2.96 4.46
CA ASP A 347 -46.54 -4.06 5.27
C ASP A 347 -47.25 -5.39 4.98
N SER A 348 -48.31 -5.39 4.16
CA SER A 348 -48.98 -6.61 3.73
C SER A 348 -48.09 -7.41 2.80
N ILE A 349 -47.94 -8.70 3.06
CA ILE A 349 -47.13 -9.63 2.26
C ILE A 349 -47.96 -10.34 1.19
N THR A 350 -49.29 -10.24 1.27
CA THR A 350 -50.21 -10.88 0.34
C THR A 350 -50.36 -10.03 -0.92
N LEU A 351 -49.76 -10.49 -2.01
CA LEU A 351 -49.83 -9.85 -3.33
C LEU A 351 -51.23 -10.05 -3.94
N GLY A 352 -52.20 -9.23 -3.54
CA GLY A 352 -53.46 -9.11 -4.27
C GLY A 352 -53.28 -8.42 -5.62
N LYS A 353 -54.37 -8.11 -6.34
CA LYS A 353 -54.29 -7.38 -7.63
C LYS A 353 -53.74 -5.95 -7.54
N SER A 354 -53.75 -5.36 -6.34
CA SER A 354 -53.40 -3.96 -6.09
C SER A 354 -52.01 -3.77 -5.48
N LEU A 355 -51.27 -4.85 -5.22
CA LEU A 355 -49.96 -4.84 -4.58
C LEU A 355 -48.96 -5.62 -5.42
N SER A 356 -47.72 -5.12 -5.43
CA SER A 356 -46.57 -5.70 -6.10
C SER A 356 -45.41 -5.87 -5.12
N PRO A 357 -44.50 -6.83 -5.36
CA PRO A 357 -43.24 -6.94 -4.63
C PRO A 357 -42.46 -5.63 -4.65
N LEU A 358 -41.89 -5.22 -3.52
CA LEU A 358 -40.91 -4.15 -3.41
C LEU A 358 -39.57 -4.72 -2.95
N LEU A 359 -38.55 -4.59 -3.80
CA LEU A 359 -37.21 -5.07 -3.52
C LEU A 359 -36.27 -3.95 -3.04
N TRP A 360 -35.60 -4.24 -1.93
CA TRP A 360 -34.57 -3.41 -1.31
C TRP A 360 -33.19 -4.03 -1.54
N MET A 361 -32.12 -3.28 -1.30
CA MET A 361 -30.76 -3.82 -1.39
C MET A 361 -30.51 -5.06 -0.51
N GLN A 362 -31.25 -5.22 0.59
CA GLN A 362 -31.17 -6.35 1.51
C GLN A 362 -31.63 -7.67 0.86
N HIS A 363 -32.55 -7.60 -0.10
CA HIS A 363 -33.08 -8.74 -0.86
C HIS A 363 -32.09 -9.30 -1.87
N ILE A 364 -31.06 -8.54 -2.22
CA ILE A 364 -30.08 -8.94 -3.22
C ILE A 364 -28.88 -9.54 -2.50
N LYS A 365 -28.61 -10.83 -2.65
CA LYS A 365 -27.35 -11.47 -2.23
C LYS A 365 -26.48 -11.70 -3.48
N PRO A 366 -25.19 -12.03 -3.34
CA PRO A 366 -24.40 -12.41 -4.50
C PRO A 366 -25.09 -13.56 -5.23
N TYR A 367 -25.43 -13.33 -6.50
CA TYR A 367 -26.08 -14.28 -7.42
C TYR A 367 -27.54 -14.65 -7.13
N GLU A 368 -28.15 -14.13 -6.07
CA GLU A 368 -29.49 -14.56 -5.64
C GLU A 368 -30.38 -13.40 -5.21
N VAL A 369 -31.66 -13.51 -5.56
CA VAL A 369 -32.72 -12.59 -5.13
C VAL A 369 -33.63 -13.32 -4.15
N PHE A 370 -33.69 -12.83 -2.91
CA PHE A 370 -34.59 -13.34 -1.88
C PHE A 370 -35.70 -12.31 -1.65
N TRP A 371 -36.89 -12.62 -2.12
CA TRP A 371 -38.06 -11.82 -1.81
C TRP A 371 -38.88 -12.44 -0.68
N TYR A 372 -39.27 -11.53 0.20
CA TYR A 372 -39.68 -11.66 1.58
C TYR A 372 -38.57 -12.03 2.59
N LEU A 373 -38.29 -11.09 3.50
CA LEU A 373 -37.40 -11.27 4.65
C LEU A 373 -38.17 -11.01 5.95
N ASP A 374 -38.39 -12.07 6.75
CA ASP A 374 -39.10 -11.98 8.04
C ASP A 374 -38.47 -10.97 9.03
N THR A 375 -37.15 -10.87 9.02
CA THR A 375 -36.39 -10.02 9.94
C THR A 375 -36.22 -8.58 9.45
N PHE A 376 -36.88 -8.21 8.35
CA PHE A 376 -36.74 -6.89 7.73
C PHE A 376 -38.00 -6.04 7.90
N HIS A 377 -37.94 -5.10 8.83
CA HIS A 377 -39.07 -4.28 9.29
C HIS A 377 -39.43 -3.07 8.39
N LYS A 378 -39.07 -3.09 7.10
CA LYS A 378 -39.50 -2.07 6.14
C LYS A 378 -40.56 -2.65 5.22
N PRO A 379 -41.47 -1.82 4.67
CA PRO A 379 -42.47 -2.28 3.71
C PRO A 379 -41.84 -3.05 2.54
N GLN A 380 -42.30 -4.27 2.27
CA GLN A 380 -41.77 -5.14 1.20
C GLN A 380 -42.75 -5.31 0.04
N THR A 381 -43.86 -4.57 0.06
CA THR A 381 -44.80 -4.44 -1.04
C THR A 381 -45.12 -2.98 -1.33
N ILE A 382 -45.55 -2.72 -2.55
CA ILE A 382 -45.93 -1.40 -3.05
C ILE A 382 -47.22 -1.49 -3.86
N SER A 383 -48.05 -0.46 -3.75
CA SER A 383 -49.30 -0.36 -4.50
C SER A 383 -49.06 -0.15 -6.00
N THR A 384 -49.85 -0.84 -6.81
CA THR A 384 -49.83 -0.71 -8.29
C THR A 384 -50.58 0.52 -8.82
N LYS A 385 -51.06 1.40 -7.94
CA LYS A 385 -51.77 2.65 -8.31
C LYS A 385 -50.90 3.58 -9.16
N ASP A 386 -49.63 3.71 -8.82
CA ASP A 386 -48.68 4.52 -9.59
C ASP A 386 -47.67 3.61 -10.30
N LYS A 387 -48.01 3.24 -11.54
CA LYS A 387 -47.18 2.39 -12.38
C LYS A 387 -45.87 3.05 -12.81
N SER A 388 -45.75 4.38 -12.73
CA SER A 388 -44.53 5.09 -13.13
C SER A 388 -43.33 4.76 -12.21
N LEU A 389 -43.62 4.33 -10.98
CA LEU A 389 -42.61 3.89 -10.00
C LEU A 389 -42.23 2.42 -10.13
N LEU A 390 -42.90 1.67 -11.00
CA LEU A 390 -42.75 0.22 -11.12
C LEU A 390 -42.06 -0.15 -12.43
N PHE A 391 -41.50 -1.35 -12.45
CA PHE A 391 -41.00 -2.03 -13.63
C PHE A 391 -41.97 -3.14 -14.00
N GLU A 392 -42.04 -3.49 -15.28
CA GLU A 392 -42.76 -4.69 -15.71
C GLU A 392 -42.03 -5.94 -15.16
N ASN A 393 -42.74 -7.06 -15.07
CA ASN A 393 -42.09 -8.30 -14.68
C ASN A 393 -41.33 -8.90 -15.87
N ASP A 394 -40.05 -8.60 -15.94
CA ASP A 394 -39.12 -9.11 -16.94
C ASP A 394 -37.80 -9.56 -16.29
N ASN A 395 -36.89 -10.11 -17.08
CA ASN A 395 -35.56 -10.45 -16.61
C ASN A 395 -34.69 -9.21 -16.44
N TYR A 396 -34.01 -9.10 -15.30
CA TYR A 396 -33.12 -7.99 -14.96
C TYR A 396 -31.84 -8.51 -14.31
N VAL A 397 -30.80 -7.67 -14.26
CA VAL A 397 -29.73 -7.84 -13.28
C VAL A 397 -29.84 -6.75 -12.24
N LEU A 398 -30.06 -7.14 -10.98
CA LEU A 398 -30.16 -6.23 -9.86
C LEU A 398 -28.82 -6.11 -9.17
N LEU A 399 -28.36 -4.89 -8.96
CA LEU A 399 -27.08 -4.60 -8.32
C LEU A 399 -27.27 -3.65 -7.14
N ARG A 400 -26.64 -3.95 -6.00
CA ARG A 400 -26.65 -3.06 -4.83
C ARG A 400 -25.90 -1.76 -5.14
N ARG A 401 -26.57 -0.61 -5.06
CA ARG A 401 -25.97 0.70 -5.29
C ARG A 401 -25.04 1.13 -4.15
N PHE A 402 -25.25 0.61 -2.94
CA PHE A 402 -24.43 0.96 -1.78
C PHE A 402 -23.66 -0.26 -1.30
N SER A 403 -22.36 -0.07 -1.18
CA SER A 403 -21.44 -1.00 -0.52
C SER A 403 -20.45 -0.17 0.29
N ALA A 404 -19.83 -0.76 1.30
CA ALA A 404 -18.70 -0.16 2.00
C ALA A 404 -17.39 -0.47 1.26
N LYS A 405 -16.27 0.18 1.63
CA LYS A 405 -14.95 -0.22 1.13
C LYS A 405 -14.51 -1.54 1.80
N GLU A 406 -14.96 -1.69 3.04
CA GLU A 406 -14.70 -2.77 3.98
C GLU A 406 -15.45 -4.07 3.63
N ASP A 407 -16.51 -3.97 2.81
CA ASP A 407 -17.26 -5.13 2.33
C ASP A 407 -16.35 -6.06 1.51
N SER A 408 -16.60 -7.37 1.56
CA SER A 408 -15.82 -8.37 0.81
C SER A 408 -15.92 -8.21 -0.71
N ARG A 409 -17.00 -7.56 -1.20
CA ARG A 409 -17.21 -7.16 -2.59
C ARG A 409 -17.88 -5.78 -2.61
N ARG A 410 -17.45 -4.88 -3.50
CA ARG A 410 -18.14 -3.63 -3.84
C ARG A 410 -19.36 -3.89 -4.71
N LEU A 411 -19.25 -4.83 -5.63
CA LEU A 411 -20.28 -5.20 -6.56
C LEU A 411 -20.99 -6.45 -6.04
N VAL A 412 -22.29 -6.31 -5.79
CA VAL A 412 -23.16 -7.41 -5.37
C VAL A 412 -24.35 -7.38 -6.31
N ALA A 413 -24.37 -8.33 -7.24
CA ALA A 413 -25.40 -8.44 -8.26
C ALA A 413 -26.13 -9.78 -8.17
N ALA A 414 -27.36 -9.82 -8.66
CA ALA A 414 -28.15 -11.05 -8.79
C ALA A 414 -28.98 -11.01 -10.08
N PRO A 415 -29.18 -12.16 -10.76
CA PRO A 415 -30.17 -12.25 -11.80
C PRO A 415 -31.56 -12.21 -11.16
N PHE A 416 -32.41 -11.30 -11.64
CA PHE A 416 -33.83 -11.30 -11.37
C PHE A 416 -34.51 -11.96 -12.58
N LEU A 417 -35.17 -13.08 -12.34
CA LEU A 417 -35.81 -13.86 -13.39
C LEU A 417 -37.32 -13.74 -13.27
N LYS A 418 -37.99 -13.38 -14.38
CA LYS A 418 -39.44 -13.11 -14.38
C LYS A 418 -40.29 -14.30 -13.90
N ASN A 419 -39.81 -15.52 -14.14
CA ASN A 419 -40.50 -16.75 -13.76
C ASN A 419 -40.54 -16.98 -12.24
N ASN A 420 -39.72 -16.26 -11.46
CA ASN A 420 -39.68 -16.39 -10.00
C ASN A 420 -40.71 -15.49 -9.30
N PHE A 421 -41.45 -14.67 -10.06
CA PHE A 421 -42.42 -13.71 -9.53
C PHE A 421 -43.71 -13.77 -10.33
N GLU A 422 -44.84 -13.94 -9.65
CA GLU A 422 -46.16 -13.99 -10.32
C GLU A 422 -46.76 -12.60 -10.58
N SER A 423 -46.25 -11.55 -9.93
CA SER A 423 -46.78 -10.19 -10.06
C SER A 423 -46.40 -9.59 -11.43
N PRO A 424 -47.32 -8.89 -12.13
CA PRO A 424 -47.03 -8.26 -13.43
C PRO A 424 -46.11 -7.04 -13.32
N TYR A 425 -45.97 -6.47 -12.12
CA TYR A 425 -45.12 -5.32 -11.85
C TYR A 425 -44.27 -5.56 -10.62
N ILE A 426 -43.09 -4.94 -10.60
CA ILE A 426 -42.12 -5.05 -9.52
C ILE A 426 -41.62 -3.65 -9.14
N GLY A 427 -41.59 -3.36 -7.85
CA GLY A 427 -40.97 -2.16 -7.30
C GLY A 427 -39.50 -2.41 -7.00
N PHE A 428 -38.60 -1.58 -7.55
CA PHE A 428 -37.19 -1.56 -7.17
C PHE A 428 -36.88 -0.25 -6.43
N GLU A 429 -36.32 -0.37 -5.23
CA GLU A 429 -35.96 0.76 -4.38
C GLU A 429 -34.66 1.44 -4.83
N ASN A 430 -34.53 2.74 -4.58
CA ASN A 430 -33.46 3.59 -5.15
C ASN A 430 -32.02 3.31 -4.66
N HIS A 431 -31.82 2.34 -3.76
CA HIS A 431 -30.51 1.77 -3.40
C HIS A 431 -30.17 0.54 -4.25
N LEU A 432 -30.97 0.23 -5.27
CA LEU A 432 -30.67 -0.74 -6.33
C LEU A 432 -30.38 -0.03 -7.65
N ASN A 433 -29.45 -0.59 -8.43
CA ASN A 433 -29.36 -0.39 -9.87
C ASN A 433 -30.00 -1.61 -10.55
N VAL A 434 -30.70 -1.35 -11.65
CA VAL A 434 -31.46 -2.32 -12.45
C VAL A 434 -30.88 -2.28 -13.86
N ILE A 435 -30.30 -3.39 -14.31
CA ILE A 435 -29.77 -3.56 -15.66
C ILE A 435 -30.81 -4.31 -16.49
N PHE A 436 -31.15 -3.78 -17.65
CA PHE A 436 -32.21 -4.29 -18.52
C PHE A 436 -31.88 -4.04 -19.99
N GLY A 437 -32.47 -4.80 -20.91
CA GLY A 437 -32.26 -4.57 -22.33
C GLY A 437 -33.04 -3.35 -22.83
N LYS A 438 -32.43 -2.56 -23.70
CA LYS A 438 -32.98 -1.30 -24.21
C LYS A 438 -34.15 -1.52 -25.16
N ASP A 439 -33.93 -2.39 -26.15
CA ASP A 439 -34.88 -2.66 -27.24
C ASP A 439 -35.51 -4.05 -27.14
N ALA A 440 -34.87 -4.97 -26.42
CA ALA A 440 -35.33 -6.35 -26.25
C ALA A 440 -35.17 -6.80 -24.79
N SER A 441 -36.07 -7.69 -24.34
CA SER A 441 -35.99 -8.32 -23.02
C SER A 441 -34.67 -9.09 -22.86
N LEU A 442 -34.10 -9.03 -21.66
CA LEU A 442 -32.88 -9.75 -21.34
C LEU A 442 -33.17 -11.27 -21.27
N GLY A 443 -32.32 -12.09 -21.89
CA GLY A 443 -32.38 -13.54 -21.75
C GLY A 443 -32.02 -13.98 -20.32
N GLU A 444 -32.55 -15.13 -19.90
CA GLU A 444 -32.22 -15.71 -18.58
C GLU A 444 -30.71 -15.97 -18.43
N VAL A 445 -30.12 -16.60 -19.45
CA VAL A 445 -28.69 -16.93 -19.50
C VAL A 445 -27.82 -15.66 -19.46
N GLU A 446 -28.26 -14.61 -20.15
CA GLU A 446 -27.58 -13.32 -20.19
C GLU A 446 -27.61 -12.66 -18.81
N ALA A 447 -28.77 -12.66 -18.14
CA ALA A 447 -28.91 -12.14 -16.78
C ALA A 447 -27.99 -12.88 -15.79
N ILE A 448 -27.94 -14.21 -15.88
CA ILE A 448 -27.04 -15.06 -15.07
C ILE A 448 -25.57 -14.72 -15.37
N GLY A 449 -25.18 -14.67 -16.64
CA GLY A 449 -23.80 -14.40 -17.07
C GLY A 449 -23.30 -13.00 -16.66
N ILE A 450 -24.14 -11.97 -16.84
CA ILE A 450 -23.81 -10.59 -16.42
C ILE A 450 -23.69 -10.53 -14.89
N SER A 451 -24.61 -11.15 -14.16
CA SER A 451 -24.53 -11.22 -12.69
C SER A 451 -23.26 -11.96 -12.24
N ALA A 452 -22.93 -13.09 -12.87
CA ALA A 452 -21.73 -13.88 -12.63
C ALA A 452 -20.46 -13.01 -12.78
N LEU A 453 -20.36 -12.30 -13.90
CA LEU A 453 -19.22 -11.44 -14.20
C LEU A 453 -19.12 -10.23 -13.26
N LEU A 454 -20.23 -9.56 -12.93
CA LEU A 454 -20.21 -8.36 -12.08
C LEU A 454 -19.83 -8.65 -10.62
N ASN A 455 -20.11 -9.85 -10.12
CA ASN A 455 -19.67 -10.27 -8.78
C ASN A 455 -18.23 -10.83 -8.76
N SER A 456 -17.65 -11.10 -9.94
CA SER A 456 -16.31 -11.69 -10.05
C SER A 456 -15.25 -10.80 -9.43
N ALA A 457 -14.21 -11.43 -8.89
CA ALA A 457 -13.15 -10.74 -8.20
C ALA A 457 -12.34 -9.80 -9.11
N ILE A 458 -12.18 -10.14 -10.40
CA ILE A 458 -11.48 -9.30 -11.37
C ILE A 458 -12.22 -7.98 -11.62
N ILE A 459 -13.53 -8.04 -11.85
CA ILE A 459 -14.38 -6.86 -12.06
C ILE A 459 -14.51 -6.06 -10.77
N ASP A 460 -14.72 -6.72 -9.63
CA ASP A 460 -14.80 -6.05 -8.33
C ASP A 460 -13.51 -5.30 -7.99
N ARG A 461 -12.35 -5.92 -8.25
CA ARG A 461 -11.04 -5.31 -8.01
C ARG A 461 -10.77 -4.17 -8.97
N TYR A 462 -11.06 -4.32 -10.28
CA TYR A 462 -11.01 -3.23 -11.25
C TYR A 462 -11.87 -2.04 -10.78
N PHE A 463 -13.11 -2.33 -10.39
CA PHE A 463 -14.03 -1.31 -9.89
C PHE A 463 -13.47 -0.58 -8.67
N ARG A 464 -12.81 -1.25 -7.72
CA ARG A 464 -12.17 -0.60 -6.55
C ARG A 464 -10.98 0.30 -6.91
N ILE A 465 -10.25 -0.01 -7.98
CA ILE A 465 -9.13 0.81 -8.46
C ILE A 465 -9.65 2.13 -9.02
N VAL A 466 -10.76 2.09 -9.76
CA VAL A 466 -11.33 3.25 -10.47
C VAL A 466 -12.38 4.02 -9.67
N ASN A 467 -13.12 3.37 -8.77
CA ASN A 467 -14.20 3.96 -7.97
C ASN A 467 -13.68 4.46 -6.62
N GLY A 468 -13.97 5.72 -6.33
CA GLY A 468 -13.61 6.43 -5.09
C GLY A 468 -14.82 6.89 -4.28
N ASN A 469 -16.00 6.36 -4.60
CA ASN A 469 -17.27 6.72 -3.97
C ASN A 469 -17.78 5.54 -3.13
N THR A 470 -18.67 5.80 -2.18
CA THR A 470 -19.36 4.71 -1.46
C THR A 470 -20.45 4.05 -2.31
N GLN A 471 -20.94 4.77 -3.32
CA GLN A 471 -21.98 4.30 -4.23
C GLN A 471 -21.40 3.73 -5.52
N VAL A 472 -22.11 2.75 -6.08
CA VAL A 472 -21.95 2.24 -7.42
C VAL A 472 -22.90 3.02 -8.34
N ASN A 473 -22.37 3.97 -9.11
CA ASN A 473 -23.20 4.84 -9.95
C ASN A 473 -23.63 4.12 -11.24
N ALA A 474 -24.90 4.26 -11.64
CA ALA A 474 -25.42 3.71 -12.89
C ALA A 474 -24.58 4.12 -14.11
N THR A 475 -24.13 5.37 -14.18
CA THR A 475 -23.32 5.83 -15.33
C THR A 475 -21.91 5.24 -15.30
N GLU A 476 -21.29 5.05 -14.13
CA GLU A 476 -19.99 4.36 -14.02
C GLU A 476 -20.11 2.88 -14.43
N LEU A 477 -21.25 2.24 -14.13
CA LEU A 477 -21.53 0.86 -14.59
C LEU A 477 -21.70 0.78 -16.10
N ARG A 478 -22.37 1.75 -16.73
CA ARG A 478 -22.56 1.76 -18.20
C ARG A 478 -21.23 1.80 -18.94
N THR A 479 -20.26 2.54 -18.42
CA THR A 479 -18.92 2.69 -19.00
C THR A 479 -17.92 1.64 -18.52
N LEU A 480 -18.35 0.64 -17.75
CA LEU A 480 -17.45 -0.41 -17.27
C LEU A 480 -17.00 -1.28 -18.46
N PRO A 481 -15.68 -1.46 -18.68
CA PRO A 481 -15.20 -2.37 -19.71
C PRO A 481 -15.60 -3.81 -19.39
N LEU A 482 -16.16 -4.51 -20.38
CA LEU A 482 -16.64 -5.89 -20.27
C LEU A 482 -16.11 -6.73 -21.44
N PRO A 483 -15.83 -8.03 -21.23
CA PRO A 483 -15.35 -8.94 -22.27
C PRO A 483 -16.51 -9.32 -23.21
N PRO A 484 -16.26 -9.59 -24.50
CA PRO A 484 -17.30 -9.76 -25.51
C PRO A 484 -18.56 -10.51 -25.08
N PHE A 485 -19.74 -10.04 -25.49
CA PHE A 485 -21.02 -10.56 -24.97
C PHE A 485 -21.17 -12.09 -25.09
N ARG A 486 -20.64 -12.69 -26.16
CA ARG A 486 -20.60 -14.15 -26.35
C ARG A 486 -19.94 -14.91 -25.19
N ILE A 487 -18.96 -14.30 -24.54
CA ILE A 487 -18.22 -14.87 -23.40
C ILE A 487 -19.06 -14.74 -22.14
N VAL A 488 -19.75 -13.62 -21.96
CA VAL A 488 -20.73 -13.42 -20.88
C VAL A 488 -21.85 -14.47 -20.98
N PHE A 489 -22.34 -14.73 -22.20
CA PHE A 489 -23.31 -15.79 -22.46
C PHE A 489 -22.77 -17.19 -22.10
N GLN A 490 -21.53 -17.53 -22.50
CA GLN A 490 -20.89 -18.80 -22.13
C GLN A 490 -20.73 -18.99 -20.62
N ILE A 491 -20.41 -17.92 -19.89
CA ILE A 491 -20.38 -17.93 -18.42
C ILE A 491 -21.78 -18.26 -17.90
N GLY A 492 -22.81 -17.60 -18.43
CA GLY A 492 -24.21 -17.85 -18.05
C GLY A 492 -24.65 -19.30 -18.24
N GLU A 493 -24.33 -19.91 -19.38
CA GLU A 493 -24.64 -21.32 -19.67
C GLU A 493 -23.98 -22.26 -18.64
N LYS A 494 -22.68 -22.10 -18.42
CA LYS A 494 -21.92 -22.94 -17.47
C LYS A 494 -22.41 -22.77 -16.03
N VAL A 495 -22.78 -21.55 -15.62
CA VAL A 495 -23.31 -21.30 -14.27
C VAL A 495 -24.70 -21.91 -14.10
N ARG A 496 -25.55 -21.88 -15.14
CA ARG A 496 -26.89 -22.49 -15.09
C ARG A 496 -26.84 -24.01 -14.94
N GLU A 497 -25.78 -24.66 -15.43
CA GLU A 497 -25.58 -26.10 -15.30
C GLU A 497 -25.15 -26.54 -13.88
N LEU A 498 -24.81 -25.60 -12.98
CA LEU A 498 -24.45 -25.93 -11.61
C LEU A 498 -25.67 -26.34 -10.80
N SER A 499 -25.59 -27.53 -10.18
CA SER A 499 -26.63 -28.05 -9.29
C SER A 499 -26.72 -27.28 -7.97
N ASP A 500 -25.58 -26.79 -7.45
CA ASP A 500 -25.48 -26.02 -6.20
C ASP A 500 -24.45 -24.89 -6.39
N PRO A 501 -24.87 -23.71 -6.91
CA PRO A 501 -23.98 -22.64 -7.26
C PRO A 501 -23.50 -21.87 -6.02
N ASP A 502 -22.30 -22.18 -5.53
CA ASP A 502 -21.61 -21.36 -4.54
C ASP A 502 -20.70 -20.28 -5.19
N ARG A 503 -20.29 -19.28 -4.41
CA ARG A 503 -19.43 -18.19 -4.87
C ARG A 503 -18.13 -18.68 -5.52
N ASP A 504 -17.45 -19.64 -4.92
CA ASP A 504 -16.16 -20.15 -5.40
C ASP A 504 -16.33 -20.96 -6.69
N SER A 505 -17.44 -21.71 -6.82
CA SER A 505 -17.78 -22.44 -8.04
C SER A 505 -18.02 -21.49 -9.22
N ILE A 506 -18.79 -20.41 -9.02
CA ILE A 506 -19.04 -19.38 -10.04
C ILE A 506 -17.75 -18.63 -10.38
N GLU A 507 -16.95 -18.24 -9.38
CA GLU A 507 -15.68 -17.55 -9.60
C GLU A 507 -14.72 -18.41 -10.46
N LYS A 508 -14.66 -19.73 -10.20
CA LYS A 508 -13.88 -20.67 -11.03
C LYS A 508 -14.38 -20.70 -12.48
N ILE A 509 -15.70 -20.73 -12.69
CA ILE A 509 -16.30 -20.72 -14.05
C ILE A 509 -15.97 -19.42 -14.78
N VAL A 510 -16.09 -18.27 -14.11
CA VAL A 510 -15.76 -16.97 -14.71
C VAL A 510 -14.28 -16.94 -15.09
N PHE A 511 -13.38 -17.27 -14.16
CA PHE A 511 -11.94 -17.24 -14.42
C PHE A 511 -11.50 -18.26 -15.48
N SER A 512 -12.00 -19.50 -15.45
CA SER A 512 -11.66 -20.50 -16.47
C SER A 512 -12.15 -20.07 -17.83
N THR A 513 -13.40 -19.60 -17.94
CA THR A 513 -13.96 -19.16 -19.23
C THR A 513 -13.22 -17.95 -19.79
N LEU A 514 -12.87 -16.96 -18.97
CA LEU A 514 -12.05 -15.83 -19.40
C LEU A 514 -10.64 -16.27 -19.84
N ARG A 515 -10.06 -17.31 -19.21
CA ARG A 515 -8.73 -17.83 -19.57
C ARG A 515 -8.78 -18.63 -20.87
N ASP A 516 -9.74 -19.53 -21.00
CA ASP A 516 -9.95 -20.39 -22.17
C ASP A 516 -10.25 -19.56 -23.44
N THR A 517 -10.85 -18.38 -23.25
CA THR A 517 -11.16 -17.42 -24.33
C THR A 517 -10.13 -16.29 -24.48
N HIS A 518 -8.98 -16.43 -23.81
CA HIS A 518 -7.84 -15.49 -23.86
C HIS A 518 -8.17 -14.03 -23.47
N GLN A 519 -9.20 -13.83 -22.65
CA GLN A 519 -9.56 -12.51 -22.12
C GLN A 519 -8.74 -12.12 -20.89
N ILE A 520 -8.16 -13.10 -20.20
CA ILE A 520 -7.19 -12.90 -19.12
C ILE A 520 -5.91 -13.68 -19.45
N LYS A 521 -4.76 -13.17 -19.00
CA LYS A 521 -3.46 -13.86 -19.19
C LYS A 521 -3.43 -15.15 -18.37
N GLU A 522 -2.73 -16.18 -18.87
CA GLU A 522 -2.58 -17.47 -18.16
C GLU A 522 -1.94 -17.31 -16.77
N ASN A 523 -1.03 -16.34 -16.62
CA ASN A 523 -0.37 -16.03 -15.36
C ASN A 523 -1.16 -15.07 -14.45
N LEU A 524 -2.41 -14.70 -14.81
CA LEU A 524 -3.28 -13.98 -13.90
C LEU A 524 -3.89 -14.98 -12.90
N PRO A 525 -3.60 -14.83 -11.60
CA PRO A 525 -4.04 -15.75 -10.56
C PRO A 525 -5.54 -15.61 -10.30
N LEU A 526 -6.13 -16.65 -9.72
CA LEU A 526 -7.49 -16.57 -9.20
C LEU A 526 -7.52 -15.59 -8.02
N ILE A 527 -8.28 -14.51 -8.16
CA ILE A 527 -8.39 -13.48 -7.13
C ILE A 527 -9.50 -13.91 -6.15
N LYS A 528 -9.16 -14.09 -4.87
CA LYS A 528 -10.17 -14.41 -3.83
C LYS A 528 -10.55 -13.19 -2.99
N GLU A 529 -9.54 -12.42 -2.58
CA GLU A 529 -9.70 -11.19 -1.81
C GLU A 529 -9.63 -9.97 -2.73
N THR A 530 -10.65 -9.12 -2.68
CA THR A 530 -10.74 -7.93 -3.54
C THR A 530 -10.56 -6.64 -2.77
N ARG A 531 -10.68 -6.65 -1.45
CA ARG A 531 -10.46 -5.46 -0.61
C ARG A 531 -9.03 -4.97 -0.77
N ILE A 532 -8.85 -3.65 -0.70
CA ILE A 532 -7.52 -3.04 -0.55
C ILE A 532 -7.05 -3.37 0.86
N THR A 533 -6.62 -4.61 1.06
CA THR A 533 -5.95 -5.08 2.27
C THR A 533 -4.47 -4.84 2.13
N MET A 534 -3.79 -4.84 3.27
CA MET A 534 -2.34 -4.88 3.38
C MET A 534 -1.72 -5.71 2.25
N GLY A 535 -0.78 -5.12 1.50
CA GLY A 535 -0.05 -5.88 0.47
C GLY A 535 0.63 -7.10 1.10
N LYS A 536 0.91 -8.14 0.31
CA LYS A 536 1.59 -9.36 0.78
C LYS A 536 2.87 -9.06 1.58
N ILE A 537 3.56 -7.98 1.21
CA ILE A 537 4.74 -7.44 1.90
C ILE A 537 4.38 -6.95 3.32
N GLU A 538 3.32 -6.16 3.49
CA GLU A 538 2.87 -5.69 4.82
C GLU A 538 2.43 -6.86 5.70
N GLU A 539 1.77 -7.86 5.11
CA GLU A 539 1.41 -9.10 5.81
C GLU A 539 2.66 -9.81 6.33
N ALA A 540 3.70 -9.92 5.49
CA ALA A 540 4.99 -10.47 5.88
C ALA A 540 5.70 -9.65 6.97
N GLN A 541 5.70 -8.31 6.90
CA GLN A 541 6.26 -7.44 7.95
C GLN A 541 5.52 -7.64 9.28
N LYS A 542 4.20 -7.72 9.23
CA LYS A 542 3.38 -7.98 10.42
C LYS A 542 3.64 -9.36 10.99
N ILE A 543 3.78 -10.38 10.15
CA ILE A 543 4.19 -11.73 10.56
C ILE A 543 5.54 -11.68 11.26
N LEU A 544 6.55 -11.01 10.70
CA LEU A 544 7.88 -10.88 11.31
C LEU A 544 7.78 -10.22 12.70
N LYS A 545 6.96 -9.17 12.83
CA LYS A 545 6.68 -8.55 14.14
C LYS A 545 6.00 -9.54 15.11
N MET A 546 5.00 -10.29 14.65
CA MET A 546 4.26 -11.26 15.46
C MET A 546 5.11 -12.47 15.86
N LEU A 547 6.09 -12.86 15.05
CA LEU A 547 7.10 -13.89 15.37
C LEU A 547 8.19 -13.36 16.34
N GLY A 548 8.13 -12.08 16.73
CA GLY A 548 9.00 -11.49 17.74
C GLY A 548 10.34 -10.98 17.21
N LEU A 549 10.44 -10.68 15.90
CA LEU A 549 11.67 -10.13 15.32
C LEU A 549 11.86 -8.65 15.70
N PRO A 550 13.12 -8.18 15.88
CA PRO A 550 13.40 -6.77 16.16
C PRO A 550 12.91 -5.83 15.03
N THR A 551 12.67 -4.55 15.35
CA THR A 551 12.19 -3.54 14.39
C THR A 551 13.05 -3.45 13.12
N ALA A 552 14.36 -3.64 13.25
CA ALA A 552 15.29 -3.64 12.12
C ALA A 552 15.04 -4.76 11.10
N GLN A 553 14.35 -5.85 11.50
CA GLN A 553 13.98 -7.00 10.67
C GLN A 553 12.50 -6.99 10.27
N GLN A 554 11.79 -5.89 10.51
CA GLN A 554 10.39 -5.70 10.09
C GLN A 554 10.29 -4.82 8.83
N ASN A 555 11.41 -4.50 8.19
CA ASN A 555 11.48 -3.68 6.98
C ASN A 555 11.12 -4.45 5.70
N GLU A 556 10.95 -3.74 4.58
CA GLU A 556 10.52 -4.32 3.30
C GLU A 556 11.47 -5.42 2.79
N ILE A 557 12.79 -5.23 2.90
CA ILE A 557 13.76 -6.22 2.41
C ILE A 557 13.71 -7.53 3.23
N SER A 558 13.45 -7.46 4.53
CA SER A 558 13.22 -8.64 5.38
C SER A 558 11.92 -9.35 5.02
N ALA A 559 10.86 -8.59 4.76
CA ALA A 559 9.58 -9.13 4.33
C ALA A 559 9.64 -9.82 2.97
N LEU A 560 10.28 -9.19 1.98
CA LEU A 560 10.51 -9.76 0.65
C LEU A 560 11.37 -11.03 0.73
N THR A 561 12.40 -11.03 1.59
CA THR A 561 13.23 -12.22 1.84
C THR A 561 12.38 -13.36 2.42
N LEU A 562 11.55 -13.09 3.44
CA LEU A 562 10.65 -14.09 4.01
C LEU A 562 9.71 -14.68 2.94
N LEU A 563 9.13 -13.81 2.12
CA LEU A 563 8.20 -14.19 1.06
C LEU A 563 8.84 -15.07 -0.03
N VAL A 564 10.06 -14.73 -0.45
CA VAL A 564 10.81 -15.54 -1.41
C VAL A 564 11.13 -16.91 -0.82
N LEU A 565 11.60 -16.98 0.43
CA LEU A 565 11.88 -18.26 1.09
C LEU A 565 10.62 -19.11 1.34
N ALA A 566 9.46 -18.46 1.50
CA ALA A 566 8.15 -19.11 1.56
C ALA A 566 7.59 -19.49 0.16
N ASN A 567 8.35 -19.20 -0.91
CA ASN A 567 7.97 -19.36 -2.30
C ASN A 567 6.66 -18.64 -2.72
N LEU A 568 6.21 -17.65 -1.94
CA LEU A 568 4.98 -16.93 -2.23
C LEU A 568 5.20 -15.83 -3.26
N SER A 569 4.19 -15.56 -4.08
CA SER A 569 4.02 -14.33 -4.86
C SER A 569 3.04 -13.38 -4.15
N GLU A 570 2.88 -12.16 -4.64
CA GLU A 570 1.98 -11.16 -4.05
C GLU A 570 0.52 -11.64 -3.99
N ASP A 571 0.14 -12.52 -4.91
CA ASP A 571 -1.20 -13.07 -5.12
C ASP A 571 -1.45 -14.47 -4.50
N ALA A 572 -0.39 -15.18 -4.11
CA ALA A 572 -0.53 -16.51 -3.51
C ALA A 572 -1.23 -16.43 -2.14
N ILE A 573 -1.98 -17.45 -1.71
CA ILE A 573 -2.49 -17.50 -0.33
C ILE A 573 -1.40 -18.04 0.61
N TRP A 574 -1.45 -17.65 1.89
CA TRP A 574 -0.42 -18.08 2.86
C TRP A 574 -0.40 -19.59 3.11
N ALA A 575 -1.55 -20.26 2.96
CA ALA A 575 -1.65 -21.72 3.05
C ALA A 575 -0.82 -22.45 1.99
N ASP A 576 -0.53 -21.80 0.85
CA ASP A 576 0.28 -22.37 -0.23
C ASP A 576 1.79 -22.12 -0.02
N ALA A 577 2.19 -21.58 1.14
CA ALA A 577 3.60 -21.36 1.43
C ALA A 577 4.38 -22.67 1.35
N GLU A 578 5.47 -22.66 0.58
CA GLU A 578 6.36 -23.80 0.37
C GLU A 578 7.77 -23.36 0.76
N GLY A 579 8.36 -24.05 1.74
CA GLY A 579 9.72 -23.76 2.18
C GLY A 579 10.73 -24.18 1.13
N ARG A 580 11.25 -23.20 0.37
CA ARG A 580 12.36 -23.41 -0.57
C ARG A 580 13.63 -22.79 -0.06
N SER A 581 14.75 -23.38 -0.46
CA SER A 581 16.06 -22.84 -0.14
C SER A 581 16.65 -22.05 -1.31
N PHE A 582 17.29 -20.91 -1.02
CA PHE A 582 17.85 -20.03 -2.04
C PHE A 582 19.24 -19.55 -1.65
N ARG A 583 20.12 -19.37 -2.63
CA ARG A 583 21.36 -18.59 -2.43
C ARG A 583 20.99 -17.11 -2.34
N VAL A 584 21.83 -16.31 -1.70
CA VAL A 584 21.58 -14.87 -1.52
C VAL A 584 21.36 -14.13 -2.85
N HIS A 585 22.10 -14.50 -3.90
CA HIS A 585 21.92 -13.93 -5.23
C HIS A 585 20.55 -14.33 -5.83
N ASP A 586 20.15 -15.59 -5.70
CA ASP A 586 18.85 -16.06 -6.20
C ASP A 586 17.68 -15.40 -5.46
N ILE A 587 17.85 -15.03 -4.19
CA ILE A 587 16.87 -14.23 -3.45
C ILE A 587 16.66 -12.88 -4.14
N LEU A 588 17.72 -12.16 -4.51
CA LEU A 588 17.59 -10.88 -5.22
C LEU A 588 16.90 -11.02 -6.57
N VAL A 589 17.27 -12.03 -7.35
CA VAL A 589 16.64 -12.34 -8.63
C VAL A 589 15.16 -12.61 -8.45
N ALA A 590 14.79 -13.47 -7.49
CA ALA A 590 13.40 -13.81 -7.21
C ALA A 590 12.60 -12.60 -6.69
N ILE A 591 13.22 -11.72 -5.90
CA ILE A 591 12.58 -10.47 -5.45
C ILE A 591 12.26 -9.58 -6.65
N LYS A 592 13.20 -9.43 -7.60
CA LYS A 592 12.97 -8.67 -8.83
C LYS A 592 11.87 -9.28 -9.69
N GLU A 593 11.93 -10.59 -9.93
CA GLU A 593 10.99 -11.30 -10.80
C GLU A 593 9.57 -11.37 -10.23
N LYS A 594 9.43 -11.69 -8.93
CA LYS A 594 8.12 -11.89 -8.29
C LYS A 594 7.49 -10.59 -7.77
N TYR A 595 8.31 -9.62 -7.36
CA TYR A 595 7.84 -8.40 -6.66
C TYR A 595 8.24 -7.09 -7.35
N GLY A 596 8.95 -7.16 -8.49
CA GLY A 596 9.34 -5.97 -9.25
C GLY A 596 10.27 -5.03 -8.47
N ARG A 597 11.01 -5.54 -7.47
CA ARG A 597 11.95 -4.76 -6.67
C ARG A 597 13.37 -5.08 -7.13
N ASP A 598 13.98 -4.13 -7.81
CA ASP A 598 15.35 -4.26 -8.29
C ASP A 598 16.32 -3.70 -7.25
N TYR A 599 17.26 -4.53 -6.81
CA TYR A 599 18.30 -4.13 -5.87
C TYR A 599 19.67 -4.34 -6.51
N ALA A 600 20.60 -3.43 -6.25
CA ALA A 600 21.96 -3.54 -6.74
C ALA A 600 22.69 -4.74 -6.13
N GLU A 601 23.69 -5.29 -6.84
CA GLU A 601 24.39 -6.53 -6.44
C GLU A 601 25.07 -6.43 -5.06
N ASN A 602 25.46 -5.23 -4.64
CA ASN A 602 26.02 -4.97 -3.31
C ASN A 602 25.01 -5.19 -2.18
N THR A 603 23.70 -5.17 -2.45
CA THR A 603 22.62 -5.48 -1.50
C THR A 603 22.65 -6.95 -1.03
N ARG A 604 23.38 -7.84 -1.73
CA ARG A 604 23.62 -9.21 -1.26
C ARG A 604 24.19 -9.25 0.15
N GLU A 605 25.12 -8.35 0.44
CA GLU A 605 25.76 -8.33 1.75
C GLU A 605 24.82 -7.83 2.84
N THR A 606 23.92 -6.89 2.50
CA THR A 606 22.84 -6.43 3.36
C THR A 606 21.89 -7.58 3.70
N ILE A 607 21.40 -8.32 2.72
CA ILE A 607 20.52 -9.47 2.96
C ILE A 607 21.24 -10.51 3.82
N ARG A 608 22.49 -10.82 3.51
CA ARG A 608 23.25 -11.83 4.26
C ARG A 608 23.47 -11.44 5.72
N ARG A 609 23.94 -10.22 6.00
CA ARG A 609 24.32 -9.77 7.35
C ARG A 609 23.15 -9.24 8.18
N GLN A 610 22.26 -8.46 7.56
CA GLN A 610 21.22 -7.72 8.27
C GLN A 610 19.88 -8.45 8.30
N VAL A 611 19.65 -9.40 7.38
CA VAL A 611 18.39 -10.16 7.30
C VAL A 611 18.62 -11.62 7.69
N LEU A 612 19.31 -12.39 6.85
CA LEU A 612 19.45 -13.85 7.00
C LEU A 612 20.19 -14.25 8.28
N HIS A 613 21.25 -13.53 8.66
CA HIS A 613 21.93 -13.78 9.93
C HIS A 613 21.00 -13.59 11.13
N GLN A 614 20.18 -12.54 11.12
CA GLN A 614 19.24 -12.25 12.20
C GLN A 614 18.07 -13.24 12.21
N PHE A 615 17.60 -13.64 11.02
CA PHE A 615 16.62 -14.71 10.86
C PHE A 615 17.15 -16.03 11.39
N MET A 616 18.43 -16.34 11.19
CA MET A 616 19.05 -17.54 11.76
C MET A 616 19.05 -17.47 13.29
N GLN A 617 19.49 -16.35 13.87
CA GLN A 617 19.51 -16.17 15.34
C GLN A 617 18.12 -16.24 15.96
N ALA A 618 17.09 -15.85 15.22
CA ALA A 618 15.71 -15.93 15.65
C ALA A 618 15.05 -17.29 15.37
N GLY A 619 15.76 -18.26 14.77
CA GLY A 619 15.21 -19.57 14.41
C GLY A 619 14.22 -19.54 13.22
N VAL A 620 14.21 -18.45 12.44
CA VAL A 620 13.34 -18.29 11.27
C VAL A 620 13.84 -19.09 10.07
N VAL A 621 15.16 -19.09 9.85
CA VAL A 621 15.80 -19.77 8.71
C VAL A 621 16.92 -20.70 9.15
N LEU A 622 17.13 -21.75 8.37
CA LEU A 622 18.29 -22.62 8.41
C LEU A 622 19.24 -22.24 7.28
N ARG A 623 20.53 -22.33 7.57
CA ARG A 623 21.58 -22.28 6.55
C ARG A 623 21.91 -23.69 6.08
N ASN A 624 22.04 -23.86 4.76
CA ASN A 624 22.27 -25.11 4.07
C ASN A 624 21.35 -26.27 4.54
N PRO A 625 20.02 -26.08 4.61
CA PRO A 625 19.11 -27.14 5.05
C PRO A 625 19.16 -28.39 4.15
N ASP A 626 19.47 -28.21 2.86
CA ASP A 626 19.47 -29.31 1.88
C ASP A 626 20.83 -30.03 1.78
N ASP A 627 21.92 -29.36 2.19
CA ASP A 627 23.27 -29.93 2.20
C ASP A 627 24.09 -29.38 3.39
N PRO A 628 23.93 -29.97 4.60
CA PRO A 628 24.61 -29.50 5.80
C PRO A 628 26.14 -29.60 5.76
N SER A 629 26.71 -30.36 4.81
CA SER A 629 28.16 -30.58 4.66
C SER A 629 28.88 -29.40 3.99
N LEU A 630 28.14 -28.43 3.44
CA LEU A 630 28.72 -27.29 2.75
C LEU A 630 29.53 -26.39 3.69
N ALA A 631 30.75 -26.05 3.25
CA ALA A 631 31.64 -25.14 3.93
C ALA A 631 31.01 -23.76 4.20
N THR A 632 31.50 -23.07 5.24
CA THR A 632 30.91 -21.81 5.70
C THR A 632 30.98 -20.67 4.68
N ASN A 633 32.00 -20.69 3.84
CA ASN A 633 32.27 -19.73 2.78
C ASN A 633 31.89 -20.23 1.37
N SER A 634 31.21 -21.39 1.26
CA SER A 634 30.89 -21.98 -0.04
C SER A 634 30.01 -21.03 -0.88
N PRO A 635 30.31 -20.85 -2.18
CA PRO A 635 29.45 -20.09 -3.10
C PRO A 635 28.07 -20.78 -3.31
N ARG A 636 27.93 -22.04 -2.89
CA ARG A 636 26.67 -22.79 -2.88
C ARG A 636 25.86 -22.62 -1.59
N THR A 637 26.32 -21.75 -0.67
CA THR A 637 25.58 -21.47 0.57
C THR A 637 24.18 -20.97 0.27
N HIS A 638 23.18 -21.63 0.84
CA HIS A 638 21.76 -21.33 0.66
C HIS A 638 21.02 -21.32 1.99
N TYR A 639 19.80 -20.77 2.00
CA TYR A 639 19.00 -20.57 3.20
C TYR A 639 17.55 -20.94 2.93
N GLY A 640 16.89 -21.60 3.88
CA GLY A 640 15.46 -21.96 3.80
C GLY A 640 14.76 -21.79 5.15
N LEU A 641 13.43 -21.75 5.15
CA LEU A 641 12.64 -21.58 6.39
C LEU A 641 12.77 -22.79 7.31
N THR A 642 12.69 -22.57 8.63
CA THR A 642 12.50 -23.69 9.56
C THR A 642 11.08 -24.26 9.43
N PRO A 643 10.88 -25.57 9.66
CA PRO A 643 9.55 -26.19 9.59
C PRO A 643 8.49 -25.52 10.50
N PRO A 644 8.79 -25.10 11.75
CA PRO A 644 7.81 -24.40 12.58
C PRO A 644 7.38 -23.05 12.01
N VAL A 645 8.31 -22.29 11.43
CA VAL A 645 7.97 -21.02 10.76
C VAL A 645 7.11 -21.29 9.54
N LEU A 646 7.48 -22.24 8.69
CA LEU A 646 6.67 -22.60 7.52
C LEU A 646 5.23 -22.99 7.92
N SER A 647 5.09 -23.82 8.96
CA SER A 647 3.77 -24.21 9.50
C SER A 647 2.98 -23.01 10.04
N ALA A 648 3.64 -22.08 10.74
CA ALA A 648 3.00 -20.85 11.18
C ALA A 648 2.54 -19.99 9.99
N LEU A 649 3.39 -19.82 8.96
CA LEU A 649 3.02 -19.09 7.74
C LEU A 649 1.79 -19.70 7.07
N GLN A 650 1.75 -21.03 6.90
CA GLN A 650 0.61 -21.74 6.32
C GLN A 650 -0.70 -21.54 7.11
N ALA A 651 -0.59 -21.38 8.44
CA ALA A 651 -1.72 -21.12 9.31
C ALA A 651 -2.12 -19.63 9.40
N TYR A 652 -1.40 -18.70 8.77
CA TYR A 652 -1.69 -17.26 8.88
C TYR A 652 -3.10 -16.93 8.38
N ARG A 653 -3.88 -16.20 9.22
CA ARG A 653 -5.32 -15.91 9.06
C ARG A 653 -6.28 -17.08 9.26
N SER A 654 -5.80 -18.22 9.72
CA SER A 654 -6.64 -19.30 10.23
C SER A 654 -6.81 -19.20 11.76
N PRO A 655 -7.80 -19.89 12.35
CA PRO A 655 -7.91 -20.03 13.81
C PRO A 655 -6.67 -20.67 14.46
N GLU A 656 -5.87 -21.42 13.70
CA GLU A 656 -4.67 -22.11 14.21
C GLU A 656 -3.44 -21.18 14.32
N TRP A 657 -3.51 -19.97 13.76
CA TRP A 657 -2.36 -19.05 13.71
C TRP A 657 -1.76 -18.77 15.08
N GLU A 658 -2.59 -18.47 16.08
CA GLU A 658 -2.11 -18.08 17.41
C GLU A 658 -1.35 -19.23 18.07
N ASN A 659 -1.89 -20.45 17.98
CA ASN A 659 -1.24 -21.65 18.50
C ASN A 659 0.11 -21.91 17.82
N LYS A 660 0.14 -21.91 16.48
CA LYS A 660 1.39 -22.15 15.72
C LYS A 660 2.45 -21.08 15.95
N ARG A 661 2.04 -19.82 16.11
CA ARG A 661 2.93 -18.70 16.46
C ARG A 661 3.53 -18.92 17.86
N ASP A 662 2.69 -19.25 18.84
CA ASP A 662 3.13 -19.38 20.23
C ASP A 662 4.02 -20.60 20.42
N ASP A 663 3.71 -21.71 19.74
CA ASP A 663 4.58 -22.89 19.65
C ASP A 663 5.98 -22.51 19.12
N PHE A 664 6.05 -21.74 18.04
CA PHE A 664 7.33 -21.27 17.51
C PHE A 664 8.07 -20.38 18.52
N ILE A 665 7.38 -19.40 19.12
CA ILE A 665 8.00 -18.48 20.09
C ILE A 665 8.55 -19.24 21.29
N ALA A 666 7.82 -20.25 21.79
CA ALA A 666 8.25 -21.09 22.90
C ALA A 666 9.44 -21.99 22.53
N GLN A 667 9.47 -22.53 21.31
CA GLN A 667 10.47 -23.50 20.88
C GLN A 667 11.72 -22.87 20.24
N ARG A 668 11.73 -21.57 19.92
CA ARG A 668 12.83 -20.93 19.18
C ARG A 668 14.22 -21.16 19.77
N GLY A 669 14.35 -21.20 21.10
CA GLY A 669 15.62 -21.50 21.79
C GLY A 669 16.04 -22.96 21.62
N THR A 670 15.15 -23.89 21.94
CA THR A 670 15.39 -25.34 21.83
C THR A 670 15.65 -25.79 20.39
N LEU A 671 15.00 -25.16 19.41
CA LEU A 671 15.21 -25.43 17.98
C LEU A 671 16.63 -25.05 17.56
N LEU A 672 17.14 -23.89 17.99
CA LEU A 672 18.52 -23.48 17.73
C LEU A 672 19.51 -24.53 18.26
N ASP A 673 19.31 -25.03 19.47
CA ASP A 673 20.17 -26.05 20.08
C ASP A 673 20.11 -27.38 19.30
N ILE A 674 18.92 -27.81 18.87
CA ILE A 674 18.74 -29.03 18.06
C ILE A 674 19.45 -28.90 16.71
N TYR A 675 19.30 -27.77 16.02
CA TYR A 675 19.92 -27.55 14.73
C TYR A 675 21.43 -27.30 14.83
N GLN A 676 21.91 -26.76 15.94
CA GLN A 676 23.34 -26.69 16.25
C GLN A 676 23.93 -28.08 16.49
N LYS A 677 23.29 -28.93 17.32
CA LYS A 677 23.72 -30.32 17.55
C LYS A 677 23.74 -31.16 16.26
N LYS A 678 22.73 -31.02 15.40
CA LYS A 678 22.70 -31.64 14.07
C LYS A 678 23.81 -31.14 13.13
N ARG A 679 24.45 -30.00 13.41
CA ARG A 679 25.62 -29.51 12.67
C ARG A 679 26.94 -29.96 13.29
N GLU A 680 26.97 -30.16 14.61
CA GLU A 680 28.16 -30.68 15.29
C GLU A 680 28.59 -32.04 14.75
N GLN A 681 27.65 -32.93 14.41
CA GLN A 681 27.95 -34.21 13.76
C GLN A 681 28.64 -34.10 12.39
N TYR A 682 28.58 -32.93 11.73
CA TYR A 682 29.24 -32.68 10.45
C TYR A 682 30.55 -31.91 10.60
N LYS A 683 30.93 -31.54 11.84
CA LYS A 683 32.25 -30.95 12.08
C LYS A 683 33.33 -32.01 11.84
N VAL A 684 34.47 -31.57 11.35
CA VAL A 684 35.65 -32.44 11.18
C VAL A 684 36.30 -32.61 12.55
N PRO A 685 36.35 -33.82 13.13
CA PRO A 685 37.05 -34.05 14.39
C PRO A 685 38.56 -33.87 14.19
N LEU A 686 39.24 -33.36 15.21
CA LEU A 686 40.68 -33.16 15.21
C LEU A 686 41.25 -33.47 16.60
N ARG A 687 42.19 -34.41 16.66
CA ARG A 687 42.98 -34.75 17.83
C ARG A 687 44.31 -34.01 17.82
N ILE A 688 44.57 -33.23 18.88
CA ILE A 688 45.85 -32.58 19.09
C ILE A 688 46.70 -33.38 20.10
N ALA A 689 48.04 -33.17 20.08
CA ALA A 689 49.03 -33.99 20.78
C ALA A 689 48.85 -34.12 22.30
N GLU A 690 48.01 -33.30 22.93
CA GLU A 690 47.68 -33.33 24.36
C GLU A 690 46.47 -34.23 24.70
N GLY A 691 45.94 -34.98 23.73
CA GLY A 691 44.75 -35.82 23.91
C GLY A 691 43.43 -35.03 23.94
N LYS A 692 43.49 -33.72 23.68
CA LYS A 692 42.33 -32.84 23.54
C LYS A 692 41.68 -33.03 22.16
N GLU A 693 40.38 -33.27 22.14
CA GLU A 693 39.59 -33.29 20.91
C GLU A 693 38.99 -31.91 20.65
N ILE A 694 39.25 -31.36 19.47
CA ILE A 694 38.62 -30.15 18.95
C ILE A 694 37.88 -30.48 17.65
N SER A 695 36.97 -29.61 17.20
CA SER A 695 36.18 -29.86 15.99
C SER A 695 36.17 -28.64 15.08
N LEU A 696 36.60 -28.84 13.83
CA LEU A 696 36.62 -27.84 12.77
C LEU A 696 35.28 -27.80 12.03
N SER A 697 34.91 -26.65 11.47
CA SER A 697 33.72 -26.54 10.62
C SER A 697 33.85 -27.42 9.36
N PRO A 698 32.74 -27.86 8.74
CA PRO A 698 32.80 -28.78 7.60
C PRO A 698 33.49 -28.17 6.38
N GLY A 699 34.20 -29.01 5.60
CA GLY A 699 34.72 -28.67 4.28
C GLY A 699 36.13 -29.20 4.02
N LYS A 700 36.45 -29.41 2.74
CA LYS A 700 37.73 -29.98 2.28
C LYS A 700 38.97 -29.29 2.84
N HIS A 701 38.93 -27.96 3.03
CA HIS A 701 40.04 -27.20 3.60
C HIS A 701 40.32 -27.60 5.05
N ASN A 702 39.28 -27.73 5.86
CA ASN A 702 39.39 -28.13 7.25
C ASN A 702 39.69 -29.63 7.40
N GLU A 703 39.21 -30.47 6.48
CA GLU A 703 39.64 -31.87 6.37
C GLU A 703 41.16 -31.97 6.12
N LEU A 704 41.70 -31.11 5.24
CA LEU A 704 43.13 -31.03 4.99
C LEU A 704 43.90 -30.49 6.20
N GLN A 705 43.42 -29.45 6.88
CA GLN A 705 44.02 -28.96 8.12
C GLN A 705 44.08 -30.06 9.19
N ALA A 706 43.02 -30.85 9.35
CA ALA A 706 43.00 -31.98 10.27
C ALA A 706 44.06 -33.03 9.90
N ALA A 707 44.14 -33.41 8.61
CA ALA A 707 45.16 -34.33 8.12
C ALA A 707 46.60 -33.78 8.30
N VAL A 708 46.81 -32.47 8.18
CA VAL A 708 48.12 -31.87 8.47
C VAL A 708 48.52 -32.09 9.94
N ILE A 709 47.60 -31.92 10.88
CA ILE A 709 47.92 -32.08 12.30
C ILE A 709 48.02 -33.57 12.69
N GLU A 710 47.13 -34.42 12.20
CA GLU A 710 47.05 -35.83 12.59
C GLU A 710 48.02 -36.74 11.82
N GLU A 711 48.37 -36.39 10.58
CA GLU A 711 49.27 -37.19 9.75
C GLU A 711 50.62 -36.52 9.49
N PHE A 712 50.66 -35.25 9.06
CA PHE A 712 51.91 -34.57 8.73
C PHE A 712 52.72 -34.25 10.00
N GLY A 713 52.09 -33.69 11.03
CA GLY A 713 52.72 -33.34 12.31
C GLY A 713 53.52 -34.50 12.90
N PRO A 714 52.91 -35.66 13.18
CA PRO A 714 53.63 -36.81 13.74
C PRO A 714 54.74 -37.38 12.85
N ARG A 715 54.63 -37.26 11.52
CA ARG A 715 55.64 -37.79 10.58
C ARG A 715 56.86 -36.87 10.43
N PHE A 716 56.63 -35.56 10.36
CA PHE A 716 57.66 -34.58 9.99
C PHE A 716 58.07 -33.64 11.13
N ALA A 717 57.20 -33.46 12.12
CA ALA A 717 57.40 -32.62 13.30
C ALA A 717 56.96 -33.33 14.60
N PRO A 718 57.48 -34.54 14.90
CA PRO A 718 56.95 -35.44 15.94
C PRO A 718 56.98 -34.89 17.37
N ASN A 719 57.79 -33.87 17.64
CA ASN A 719 57.89 -33.22 18.95
C ASN A 719 57.40 -31.76 18.92
N ALA A 720 56.77 -31.34 17.83
CA ALA A 720 56.33 -29.95 17.69
C ALA A 720 54.99 -29.71 18.39
N LYS A 721 54.89 -28.60 19.13
CA LYS A 721 53.65 -28.12 19.75
C LYS A 721 52.84 -27.33 18.74
N LEU A 722 51.51 -27.56 18.67
CA LEU A 722 50.59 -26.74 17.90
C LEU A 722 50.41 -25.37 18.58
N LEU A 723 50.89 -24.30 17.94
CA LEU A 723 50.77 -22.94 18.48
C LEU A 723 49.54 -22.20 17.96
N TYR A 724 49.14 -22.45 16.71
CA TYR A 724 47.99 -21.78 16.11
C TYR A 724 47.26 -22.69 15.13
N LEU A 725 45.92 -22.59 15.12
CA LEU A 725 45.02 -23.20 14.14
C LEU A 725 43.83 -22.27 13.88
N GLY A 726 43.63 -21.89 12.62
CA GLY A 726 42.47 -21.10 12.16
C GLY A 726 41.37 -21.97 11.53
N ASP A 727 40.09 -21.67 11.80
CA ASP A 727 38.93 -22.34 11.18
C ASP A 727 38.15 -21.40 10.23
N THR A 728 37.59 -21.95 9.14
CA THR A 728 36.86 -21.15 8.15
C THR A 728 35.60 -20.45 8.67
N ALA A 729 34.97 -20.95 9.73
CA ALA A 729 33.84 -20.33 10.41
C ALA A 729 34.28 -19.51 11.63
N GLN A 730 35.34 -19.92 12.33
CA GLN A 730 35.92 -19.23 13.48
C GLN A 730 37.43 -19.00 13.27
N LYS A 731 37.83 -17.76 12.97
CA LYS A 731 39.20 -17.42 12.55
C LYS A 731 40.33 -17.86 13.50
N THR A 732 40.05 -18.16 14.76
CA THR A 732 41.03 -18.66 15.73
C THR A 732 40.38 -19.78 16.55
N LEU A 733 40.90 -20.99 16.38
CA LEU A 733 40.46 -22.17 17.14
C LEU A 733 41.49 -22.58 18.20
N VAL A 734 42.78 -22.43 17.90
CA VAL A 734 43.90 -22.61 18.84
C VAL A 734 44.84 -21.41 18.72
N LEU A 735 45.29 -20.87 19.85
CA LEU A 735 46.30 -19.81 19.93
C LEU A 735 47.03 -19.88 21.28
N GLU A 736 48.29 -20.32 21.26
CA GLU A 736 49.15 -20.44 22.45
C GLU A 736 49.96 -19.16 22.65
N THR A 737 49.31 -18.11 23.17
CA THR A 737 49.90 -16.76 23.29
C THR A 737 51.21 -16.71 24.07
N GLU A 738 51.35 -17.50 25.14
CA GLU A 738 52.57 -17.56 25.95
C GLU A 738 53.77 -18.09 25.16
N ASP A 739 53.55 -19.09 24.29
CA ASP A 739 54.63 -19.66 23.49
C ASP A 739 54.98 -18.77 22.30
N PHE A 740 54.01 -18.05 21.72
CA PHE A 740 54.28 -16.97 20.77
C PHE A 740 55.15 -15.87 21.40
N GLN A 741 54.91 -15.48 22.65
CA GLN A 741 55.74 -14.49 23.35
C GLN A 741 57.18 -15.01 23.58
N LYS A 742 57.34 -16.30 23.92
CA LYS A 742 58.68 -16.91 24.11
C LYS A 742 59.54 -16.88 22.84
N ILE A 743 58.92 -16.97 21.66
CA ILE A 743 59.61 -16.86 20.37
C ILE A 743 59.71 -15.41 19.86
N GLY A 744 59.37 -14.42 20.69
CA GLY A 744 59.53 -12.99 20.38
C GLY A 744 58.38 -12.38 19.58
N MET A 745 57.19 -12.98 19.60
CA MET A 745 56.02 -12.50 18.86
C MET A 745 54.92 -11.92 19.73
N GLU A 746 54.41 -10.74 19.33
CA GLU A 746 53.20 -10.15 19.87
C GLU A 746 52.03 -10.37 18.89
N THR A 747 50.99 -11.07 19.33
CA THR A 747 49.90 -11.55 18.47
C THR A 747 48.73 -10.55 18.38
N GLU A 748 48.97 -9.33 17.91
CA GLU A 748 47.91 -8.31 17.84
C GLU A 748 47.00 -8.43 16.59
N ASP A 749 47.40 -9.15 15.53
CA ASP A 749 46.64 -9.24 14.27
C ASP A 749 46.50 -10.69 13.74
N HIS A 750 45.56 -11.44 14.33
CA HIS A 750 45.31 -12.85 13.99
C HIS A 750 44.89 -13.11 12.53
N GLY A 751 44.52 -12.05 11.78
CA GLY A 751 44.10 -12.19 10.38
C GLY A 751 45.22 -12.44 9.38
N LYS A 752 46.49 -12.36 9.81
CA LYS A 752 47.68 -12.50 8.93
C LYS A 752 48.48 -13.78 9.15
N LEU A 753 48.18 -14.56 10.18
CA LEU A 753 48.83 -15.84 10.49
C LEU A 753 48.56 -16.87 9.37
N PRO A 754 49.44 -17.89 9.19
CA PRO A 754 49.15 -19.03 8.32
C PRO A 754 48.11 -19.96 8.98
N ASP A 755 47.50 -20.85 8.21
CA ASP A 755 46.43 -21.74 8.72
C ASP A 755 46.83 -22.54 9.97
N ILE A 756 48.08 -23.03 10.02
CA ILE A 756 48.63 -23.84 11.12
C ILE A 756 50.06 -23.38 11.44
N VAL A 757 50.40 -23.26 12.73
CA VAL A 757 51.76 -23.02 13.23
C VAL A 757 52.17 -24.13 14.20
N LEU A 758 53.29 -24.80 13.95
CA LEU A 758 53.88 -25.78 14.88
C LEU A 758 55.29 -25.36 15.33
N LEU A 759 55.63 -25.55 16.60
CA LEU A 759 56.95 -25.24 17.16
C LEU A 759 57.65 -26.50 17.70
N ASP A 760 58.80 -26.87 17.11
CA ASP A 760 59.71 -27.87 17.68
C ASP A 760 60.82 -27.16 18.47
N GLU A 761 60.65 -27.06 19.79
CA GLU A 761 61.60 -26.40 20.69
C GLU A 761 62.99 -27.07 20.69
N LYS A 762 63.04 -28.39 20.52
CA LYS A 762 64.32 -29.14 20.57
C LYS A 762 65.18 -28.85 19.35
N LYS A 763 64.55 -28.71 18.18
CA LYS A 763 65.23 -28.37 16.93
C LYS A 763 65.32 -26.87 16.67
N ASN A 764 64.61 -26.06 17.46
CA ASN A 764 64.41 -24.63 17.25
C ASN A 764 63.80 -24.35 15.86
N TRP A 765 62.79 -25.13 15.47
CA TRP A 765 62.12 -25.01 14.16
C TRP A 765 60.68 -24.56 14.33
N LEU A 766 60.26 -23.61 13.49
CA LEU A 766 58.89 -23.18 13.39
C LEU A 766 58.32 -23.57 12.03
N PHE A 767 57.25 -24.37 12.04
CA PHE A 767 56.54 -24.79 10.84
C PHE A 767 55.36 -23.87 10.60
N LEU A 768 55.38 -23.13 9.49
CA LEU A 768 54.29 -22.28 9.02
C LEU A 768 53.59 -23.01 7.86
N ILE A 769 52.35 -23.46 8.07
CA ILE A 769 51.66 -24.35 7.13
C ILE A 769 50.35 -23.71 6.66
N GLU A 770 50.14 -23.72 5.34
CA GLU A 770 48.93 -23.25 4.65
C GLU A 770 48.25 -24.45 3.96
N ALA A 771 46.98 -24.72 4.28
CA ALA A 771 46.22 -25.88 3.83
C ALA A 771 45.49 -25.58 2.51
N VAL A 772 46.18 -25.65 1.38
CA VAL A 772 45.59 -25.26 0.09
C VAL A 772 44.78 -26.40 -0.55
N THR A 773 43.47 -26.20 -0.74
CA THR A 773 42.59 -27.19 -1.39
C THR A 773 42.13 -26.83 -2.80
N SER A 774 42.31 -25.58 -3.25
CA SER A 774 41.85 -25.19 -4.59
C SER A 774 42.67 -24.15 -5.37
N HIS A 775 43.67 -23.45 -4.81
CA HIS A 775 44.53 -22.52 -5.57
C HIS A 775 45.98 -22.44 -5.05
N GLY A 776 46.97 -22.86 -5.87
CA GLY A 776 48.40 -22.49 -5.87
C GLY A 776 49.23 -22.61 -4.57
N PRO A 777 50.53 -23.00 -4.62
CA PRO A 777 51.39 -22.97 -3.43
C PRO A 777 51.51 -21.55 -2.85
N VAL A 778 52.02 -21.44 -1.61
CA VAL A 778 52.33 -20.15 -0.94
C VAL A 778 53.05 -19.22 -1.93
N SER A 779 52.40 -18.10 -2.28
CA SER A 779 52.98 -17.17 -3.26
C SER A 779 54.33 -16.62 -2.77
N PRO A 780 55.29 -16.28 -3.66
CA PRO A 780 56.55 -15.67 -3.25
C PRO A 780 56.36 -14.42 -2.37
N LYS A 781 55.30 -13.65 -2.62
CA LYS A 781 54.92 -12.52 -1.79
C LYS A 781 54.51 -12.94 -0.37
N ARG A 782 53.68 -13.98 -0.25
CA ARG A 782 53.22 -14.52 1.04
C ARG A 782 54.38 -15.14 1.84
N TYR A 783 55.35 -15.75 1.16
CA TYR A 783 56.57 -16.23 1.80
C TYR A 783 57.35 -15.09 2.47
N VAL A 784 57.60 -14.00 1.74
CA VAL A 784 58.28 -12.81 2.28
C VAL A 784 57.48 -12.14 3.40
N GLU A 785 56.14 -12.14 3.31
CA GLU A 785 55.28 -11.62 4.39
C GLU A 785 55.41 -12.46 5.67
N LEU A 786 55.44 -13.78 5.55
CA LEU A 786 55.61 -14.70 6.69
C LEU A 786 57.03 -14.61 7.28
N GLU A 787 58.08 -14.52 6.46
CA GLU A 787 59.47 -14.36 6.90
C GLU A 787 59.75 -12.99 7.56
N LYS A 788 58.99 -11.95 7.23
CA LYS A 788 59.05 -10.67 7.96
C LYS A 788 58.30 -10.72 9.27
N MET A 789 57.27 -11.57 9.33
CA MET A 789 56.42 -11.69 10.49
C MET A 789 57.09 -12.56 11.56
N PHE A 790 57.71 -13.68 11.15
CA PHE A 790 58.40 -14.69 11.96
C PHE A 790 59.89 -14.76 11.67
#